data_AF-A0A5C6C962-F1
#
_entry.id   AF-A0A5C6C962-F1
#
_cell.length_a   1.000
_cell.length_b   1.000
_cell.length_c   1.000
_cell.angle_alpha   90.00
_cell.angle_beta   90.00
_cell.angle_gamma   90.00
#
_symmetry.space_group_name_H-M   'P 1'
#
loop_
_entity.id
_entity.type
_entity.pdbx_description
1 polymer ?
#
loop_
_entity_poly.entity_id
_entity_poly.type
_entity_poly.pdbx_seq_one_letter_code
_entity_poly.pdbx_strand_id
1 'polypeptide(L)'
;MKNIDLEVLSKILAGAFFVLTWTASLARAETPTPPYDGSWESLQEMPVPDWFDDGKIGIFIHWGPYSAIGYRKGGRGYAEHVPKMIYDDPTHYYPYMKQRWGAHPPEFGYKDIIPEFKAENWDPDQWAALFAEVGAKYVVLTAEHHDGWANWDSDLTPWNCVDMGPKRDLVGDLGKAVRAKGLKYAPSYHRERHTGFFAKEKYVVHSEPRPDIAEEIRRVPEASMLYGPEFSYTKNYVDDYVARWQEIQEKYHPDMLWMDDFPIYTRDGNEVRKGVMQPEIKYFDDQVRGMITDFMNDGAARRADVYVNNKGANRNWPDGVGCLEKDNLKLSVIGPKWQSCTTFGTSFGYLENDHYKDIESVIHEMIEVISRNGNFLVNIGPMADGTIPPPQLERLRAMGEWLRINGAAIYGTRYWKESDQNNERLAFTTKGKNLYAIKLAEPSAPFVITGTAGWNEGQITSVSLLGSDSTVSWQMTPAGLEVNPPADLGASRMAWAFEIVTDRDQHVPNVIESNATEALKGTGAVDLEGGVENSPAVIPPPSGTTIEVETASSVSGLTNLPVPPASGRSVTANQETGHEELGSLVDGVLGRNFGPIFGNTVHKGAYKMDLGSMQSIAAITSWSFNMKGFRGPQKLTLYGSDSSTDPGWDLSKFTALGTIDTTGTKKASFTAASLRGIDGQAVGRFRWIVWDVSPITGRGEKTAFQELAVELIHPPRRPNILYIVADDQAPFDLKIYNPDSELDTPVIAQLAAEGMVIDGAHQMGAWCCGVCTPSRHMIMSGRTLWHVPDKPKLGRNPIALNPLHVPPDLADHTMAAVFNAAGYDTMRTCKKGNSYAAANAKFTVVHDAVKRGATDESGSAWHAKQVLNYLDQRKNSDDQDPFLIYFGFSHPHDTRDGKPELLAKYGAVDHREKSSLPPANPNQPKLPRNYLPKHPFNNTDMKVRDEVNVSGVWTNRDERTIRNELGREFACSENIDIQIGAVLEKLRQMGELENTYIFYTSDHGMAIGRHGLQGKQNLYEHTFRVPYVVKGPGIKPGSRAVGNIYHLDALATLCELAGIESPATSEGISFKKVLEGKQNTVRDILYGAYCGGAKPGIRCVKKGDWKLIRYESAEEGVRETQLFNLAENPDELLAAHHHPNVIALTGYTPTSHQVNLSSDPNYADKLHEMEQILLDEMRNHFDPYRFSGQPDDALDTTDTSNPPVGDSVPANKHNRDRLAK
;
A
#
# COMPACT_ATOMS: atom_id res chain seq x y z
N MET A 1 -43.40 27.76 58.84
CA MET A 1 -43.36 29.16 59.30
C MET A 1 -43.77 30.04 58.13
N LYS A 2 -44.85 30.79 58.33
CA LYS A 2 -45.43 31.88 57.50
C LYS A 2 -45.86 31.49 56.07
N ASN A 3 -47.16 31.32 55.79
CA ASN A 3 -48.20 32.36 55.63
C ASN A 3 -47.84 33.40 54.56
N ILE A 4 -48.71 33.84 53.66
CA ILE A 4 -50.08 33.57 53.18
C ILE A 4 -50.34 34.77 52.23
N ASP A 5 -51.09 34.58 51.15
CA ASP A 5 -52.31 35.34 50.73
C ASP A 5 -52.40 35.31 49.19
N LEU A 6 -53.34 34.58 48.59
CA LEU A 6 -54.78 34.87 48.52
C LEU A 6 -55.05 36.23 47.91
N GLU A 7 -55.34 36.21 46.61
CA GLU A 7 -56.65 36.69 46.15
C GLU A 7 -57.17 35.63 45.16
N VAL A 8 -58.09 34.76 45.57
CA VAL A 8 -59.52 35.06 45.69
C VAL A 8 -60.19 35.04 44.33
N LEU A 9 -60.99 33.98 44.19
CA LEU A 9 -62.33 34.02 43.62
C LEU A 9 -62.41 34.46 42.15
N SER A 10 -62.76 33.51 41.30
CA SER A 10 -64.18 33.14 41.23
C SER A 10 -64.36 32.11 40.14
N LYS A 11 -64.84 30.93 40.56
CA LYS A 11 -66.01 30.23 40.02
C LYS A 11 -65.77 28.72 40.17
N ILE A 12 -66.46 28.03 41.10
CA ILE A 12 -67.86 27.60 40.92
C ILE A 12 -67.89 26.57 39.78
N LEU A 13 -68.32 25.33 39.95
CA LEU A 13 -69.06 24.63 40.99
C LEU A 13 -69.21 23.18 40.51
N ALA A 14 -69.54 22.29 41.46
CA ALA A 14 -70.30 21.05 41.29
C ALA A 14 -69.56 19.79 40.80
N GLY A 15 -69.53 18.79 41.69
CA GLY A 15 -69.46 17.39 41.25
C GLY A 15 -68.80 16.38 42.18
N ALA A 16 -68.74 16.58 43.49
CA ALA A 16 -68.29 15.56 44.44
C ALA A 16 -69.34 15.35 45.53
N PHE A 17 -69.95 14.16 45.57
CA PHE A 17 -70.29 13.35 46.76
C PHE A 17 -71.38 12.33 46.38
N PHE A 18 -70.97 11.10 46.12
CA PHE A 18 -71.72 9.92 46.57
C PHE A 18 -70.71 8.79 46.80
N VAL A 19 -70.50 8.46 48.07
CA VAL A 19 -69.67 7.36 48.55
C VAL A 19 -70.52 6.57 49.55
N LEU A 20 -70.45 5.23 49.42
CA LEU A 20 -70.86 4.17 50.36
C LEU A 20 -72.38 3.92 50.51
N THR A 21 -72.89 2.86 49.87
CA THR A 21 -72.81 1.46 50.33
C THR A 21 -73.69 0.57 49.44
N TRP A 22 -73.15 -0.24 48.52
CA TRP A 22 -73.90 -1.37 47.96
C TRP A 22 -72.98 -2.59 47.79
N THR A 23 -73.48 -3.69 48.34
CA THR A 23 -73.02 -5.07 48.34
C THR A 23 -72.30 -5.53 47.07
N ALA A 24 -71.21 -6.28 47.28
CA ALA A 24 -70.57 -7.10 46.27
C ALA A 24 -71.59 -8.00 45.57
N SER A 25 -72.03 -7.59 44.38
CA SER A 25 -72.32 -8.55 43.32
C SER A 25 -70.99 -8.75 42.62
N LEU A 26 -70.35 -9.89 42.89
CA LEU A 26 -69.30 -10.44 42.06
C LEU A 26 -69.89 -10.68 40.66
N ALA A 27 -69.96 -9.63 39.85
CA ALA A 27 -69.86 -9.80 38.42
C ALA A 27 -68.44 -10.30 38.22
N ARG A 28 -68.33 -11.63 38.15
CA ARG A 28 -67.17 -12.36 37.68
C ARG A 28 -66.88 -11.75 36.31
N ALA A 29 -65.97 -10.77 36.26
CA ALA A 29 -65.39 -10.34 35.00
C ALA A 29 -64.84 -11.63 34.41
N GLU A 30 -65.48 -12.13 33.36
CA GLU A 30 -64.94 -13.22 32.58
C GLU A 30 -63.54 -12.78 32.21
N THR A 31 -62.54 -13.45 32.79
CA THR A 31 -61.16 -13.35 32.33
C THR A 31 -61.23 -13.56 30.82
N PRO A 32 -60.81 -12.58 30.01
CA PRO A 32 -60.85 -12.71 28.56
C PRO A 32 -60.17 -14.03 28.20
N THR A 33 -60.87 -14.89 27.47
CA THR A 33 -60.25 -16.11 26.96
C THR A 33 -59.01 -15.68 26.17
N PRO A 34 -57.82 -16.23 26.47
CA PRO A 34 -56.62 -15.89 25.74
C PRO A 34 -56.86 -16.08 24.23
N PRO A 35 -56.48 -15.11 23.37
CA PRO A 35 -56.74 -15.19 21.93
C PRO A 35 -56.00 -16.33 21.24
N TYR A 36 -54.91 -16.82 21.84
CA TYR A 36 -54.11 -17.92 21.30
C TYR A 36 -54.16 -19.15 22.20
N ASP A 37 -54.47 -20.31 21.62
CA ASP A 37 -54.71 -21.57 22.35
C ASP A 37 -53.48 -22.49 22.47
N GLY A 38 -52.35 -22.08 21.90
CA GLY A 38 -51.10 -22.85 21.88
C GLY A 38 -50.91 -23.76 20.66
N SER A 39 -51.86 -23.80 19.71
CA SER A 39 -51.67 -24.43 18.40
C SER A 39 -50.92 -23.50 17.43
N TRP A 40 -50.24 -24.08 16.44
CA TRP A 40 -49.60 -23.28 15.38
C TRP A 40 -50.64 -22.57 14.52
N GLU A 41 -51.76 -23.24 14.26
CA GLU A 41 -52.90 -22.70 13.51
C GLU A 41 -53.47 -21.44 14.16
N SER A 42 -53.61 -21.44 15.49
CA SER A 42 -54.04 -20.25 16.23
C SER A 42 -53.02 -19.11 16.11
N LEU A 43 -51.72 -19.41 16.17
CA LEU A 43 -50.65 -18.42 16.04
C LEU A 43 -50.54 -17.82 14.63
N GLN A 44 -50.93 -18.54 13.57
CA GLN A 44 -50.92 -18.02 12.20
C GLN A 44 -51.93 -16.88 11.97
N GLU A 45 -52.92 -16.74 12.85
CA GLU A 45 -53.91 -15.67 12.82
C GLU A 45 -53.41 -14.36 13.46
N MET A 46 -52.14 -14.28 13.88
CA MET A 46 -51.59 -13.06 14.45
C MET A 46 -51.54 -11.91 13.42
N PRO A 47 -52.04 -10.71 13.77
CA PRO A 47 -51.97 -9.58 12.85
C PRO A 47 -50.55 -9.01 12.79
N VAL A 48 -50.15 -8.49 11.63
CA VAL A 48 -48.96 -7.63 11.53
C VAL A 48 -49.30 -6.29 12.18
N PRO A 49 -48.58 -5.83 13.22
CA PRO A 49 -48.90 -4.55 13.86
C PRO A 49 -48.63 -3.35 12.96
N ASP A 50 -49.45 -2.31 13.08
CA ASP A 50 -49.30 -1.06 12.32
C ASP A 50 -47.93 -0.42 12.55
N TRP A 51 -47.41 -0.44 13.78
CA TRP A 51 -46.09 0.13 14.09
C TRP A 51 -44.97 -0.55 13.31
N PHE A 52 -45.13 -1.84 13.00
CA PHE A 52 -44.17 -2.61 12.23
C PHE A 52 -44.40 -2.39 10.74
N ASP A 53 -45.64 -2.53 10.27
CA ASP A 53 -45.94 -2.42 8.85
C ASP A 53 -45.74 -0.98 8.33
N ASP A 54 -46.19 0.05 9.04
CA ASP A 54 -45.98 1.44 8.65
C ASP A 54 -44.58 1.96 9.00
N GLY A 55 -43.94 1.33 9.99
CA GLY A 55 -42.67 1.81 10.53
C GLY A 55 -41.48 1.61 9.59
N LYS A 56 -41.49 0.53 8.80
CA LYS A 56 -40.51 0.13 7.77
C LYS A 56 -39.06 -0.06 8.23
N ILE A 57 -38.50 0.85 9.01
CA ILE A 57 -37.07 0.95 9.33
C ILE A 57 -36.85 0.71 10.81
N GLY A 58 -35.93 -0.21 11.12
CA GLY A 58 -35.47 -0.47 12.48
C GLY A 58 -33.96 -0.50 12.58
N ILE A 59 -33.44 -0.36 13.81
CA ILE A 59 -32.02 -0.50 14.14
C ILE A 59 -31.82 -1.82 14.88
N PHE A 60 -30.91 -2.66 14.38
CA PHE A 60 -30.43 -3.83 15.09
C PHE A 60 -29.07 -3.52 15.72
N ILE A 61 -28.78 -4.05 16.89
CA ILE A 61 -27.55 -3.77 17.62
C ILE A 61 -26.97 -5.09 18.11
N HIS A 62 -25.86 -5.52 17.52
CA HIS A 62 -25.07 -6.65 18.02
C HIS A 62 -23.92 -6.13 18.88
N TRP A 63 -24.09 -6.21 20.19
CA TRP A 63 -23.16 -5.64 21.15
C TRP A 63 -23.03 -6.55 22.36
N GLY A 64 -21.80 -6.89 22.72
CA GLY A 64 -21.48 -7.80 23.81
C GLY A 64 -19.97 -7.99 23.93
N PRO A 65 -19.48 -8.94 24.75
CA PRO A 65 -18.05 -9.09 25.00
C PRO A 65 -17.22 -9.45 23.76
N TYR A 66 -17.83 -10.06 22.75
CA TYR A 66 -17.21 -10.24 21.44
C TYR A 66 -16.79 -8.92 20.76
N SER A 67 -17.41 -7.77 21.09
CA SER A 67 -16.97 -6.45 20.64
C SER A 67 -15.60 -6.05 21.21
N ALA A 68 -15.15 -6.63 22.33
CA ALA A 68 -13.80 -6.39 22.85
C ALA A 68 -12.73 -7.13 22.03
N ILE A 69 -13.10 -8.23 21.37
CA ILE A 69 -12.20 -8.97 20.47
C ILE A 69 -12.01 -8.17 19.18
N GLY A 70 -13.09 -7.70 18.56
CA GLY A 70 -13.05 -6.80 17.40
C GLY A 70 -12.29 -7.35 16.19
N TYR A 71 -12.10 -8.67 16.08
CA TYR A 71 -11.22 -9.29 15.07
C TYR A 71 -11.79 -10.62 14.60
N ARG A 72 -11.71 -10.91 13.29
CA ARG A 72 -11.99 -12.24 12.72
C ARG A 72 -10.88 -12.70 11.78
N LYS A 73 -10.63 -14.01 11.74
CA LYS A 73 -9.75 -14.64 10.73
C LYS A 73 -10.44 -14.69 9.36
N GLY A 74 -9.82 -14.06 8.36
CA GLY A 74 -10.23 -14.15 6.96
C GLY A 74 -11.42 -13.24 6.58
N GLY A 75 -11.76 -13.25 5.28
CA GLY A 75 -12.77 -12.36 4.70
C GLY A 75 -14.23 -12.77 4.92
N ARG A 76 -14.53 -14.02 5.29
CA ARG A 76 -15.92 -14.52 5.45
C ARG A 76 -16.25 -14.93 6.88
N GLY A 77 -17.49 -14.71 7.31
CA GLY A 77 -18.01 -15.04 8.64
C GLY A 77 -18.28 -13.79 9.49
N TYR A 78 -18.67 -13.95 10.75
CA TYR A 78 -19.04 -12.80 11.60
C TYR A 78 -18.16 -12.67 12.85
N ALA A 79 -17.92 -11.45 13.32
CA ALA A 79 -17.02 -11.17 14.45
C ALA A 79 -17.61 -11.66 15.79
N GLU A 80 -18.93 -11.58 15.95
CA GLU A 80 -19.66 -12.14 17.11
C GLU A 80 -19.60 -13.67 17.19
N HIS A 81 -19.11 -14.34 16.14
CA HIS A 81 -18.81 -15.79 16.15
C HIS A 81 -17.40 -16.11 16.62
N VAL A 82 -16.52 -15.14 16.78
CA VAL A 82 -15.12 -15.37 17.13
C VAL A 82 -14.92 -16.01 18.50
N PRO A 83 -15.78 -15.80 19.53
CA PRO A 83 -15.61 -16.51 20.80
C PRO A 83 -15.54 -18.04 20.64
N LYS A 84 -16.35 -18.67 19.77
CA LYS A 84 -16.17 -20.10 19.46
C LYS A 84 -14.95 -20.38 18.60
N MET A 85 -14.63 -19.48 17.67
CA MET A 85 -13.54 -19.69 16.71
C MET A 85 -12.18 -19.71 17.39
N ILE A 86 -12.02 -19.02 18.51
CA ILE A 86 -10.83 -19.10 19.38
C ILE A 86 -10.46 -20.56 19.66
N TYR A 87 -11.46 -21.40 19.94
CA TYR A 87 -11.29 -22.81 20.28
C TYR A 87 -11.44 -23.76 19.08
N ASP A 88 -12.12 -23.32 18.01
CA ASP A 88 -12.22 -24.11 16.76
C ASP A 88 -10.90 -24.10 15.97
N ASP A 89 -10.16 -22.99 16.03
CA ASP A 89 -8.89 -22.80 15.31
C ASP A 89 -7.80 -22.25 16.25
N PRO A 90 -7.34 -23.07 17.21
CA PRO A 90 -6.33 -22.65 18.17
C PRO A 90 -5.00 -22.30 17.48
N THR A 91 -4.72 -22.89 16.32
CA THR A 91 -3.48 -22.62 15.57
C THR A 91 -3.38 -21.17 15.12
N HIS A 92 -4.51 -20.52 14.86
CA HIS A 92 -4.58 -19.11 14.49
C HIS A 92 -4.83 -18.19 15.67
N TYR A 93 -5.83 -18.52 16.49
CA TYR A 93 -6.30 -17.59 17.51
C TYR A 93 -5.44 -17.59 18.77
N TYR A 94 -4.71 -18.67 19.10
CA TYR A 94 -3.86 -18.65 20.31
C TYR A 94 -2.64 -17.73 20.15
N PRO A 95 -1.92 -17.72 19.00
CA PRO A 95 -0.91 -16.70 18.75
C PRO A 95 -1.46 -15.27 18.83
N TYR A 96 -2.65 -15.03 18.26
CA TYR A 96 -3.33 -13.73 18.35
C TYR A 96 -3.65 -13.34 19.80
N MET A 97 -4.21 -14.27 20.58
CA MET A 97 -4.54 -14.00 21.99
C MET A 97 -3.28 -13.74 22.83
N LYS A 98 -2.21 -14.52 22.63
CA LYS A 98 -0.91 -14.25 23.28
C LYS A 98 -0.39 -12.85 22.94
N GLN A 99 -0.52 -12.43 21.69
CA GLN A 99 -0.06 -11.12 21.26
C GLN A 99 -0.87 -10.00 21.93
N ARG A 100 -2.19 -10.13 22.03
CA ARG A 100 -3.08 -9.08 22.52
C ARG A 100 -3.21 -9.04 24.04
N TRP A 101 -3.35 -10.20 24.69
CA TRP A 101 -3.60 -10.32 26.13
C TRP A 101 -2.45 -10.97 26.91
N GLY A 102 -1.35 -11.37 26.24
CA GLY A 102 -0.20 -12.00 26.89
C GLY A 102 -0.41 -13.47 27.26
N ALA A 103 -1.61 -14.02 27.04
CA ALA A 103 -1.97 -15.38 27.40
C ALA A 103 -3.00 -15.96 26.40
N HIS A 104 -3.27 -17.26 26.49
CA HIS A 104 -4.23 -17.98 25.64
C HIS A 104 -4.82 -19.18 26.40
N PRO A 105 -5.85 -19.85 25.86
CA PRO A 105 -6.45 -21.00 26.50
C PRO A 105 -5.45 -22.16 26.65
N PRO A 106 -5.58 -22.97 27.71
CA PRO A 106 -6.66 -22.91 28.71
C PRO A 106 -6.38 -21.98 29.90
N GLU A 107 -5.19 -21.36 30.00
CA GLU A 107 -4.88 -20.44 31.10
C GLU A 107 -5.66 -19.13 31.03
N PHE A 108 -5.98 -18.64 29.83
CA PHE A 108 -6.72 -17.39 29.58
C PHE A 108 -7.61 -17.53 28.36
N GLY A 109 -8.93 -17.47 28.55
CA GLY A 109 -9.94 -17.72 27.52
C GLY A 109 -10.99 -16.63 27.41
N TYR A 110 -12.10 -16.96 26.75
CA TYR A 110 -13.20 -16.01 26.52
C TYR A 110 -13.75 -15.41 27.82
N LYS A 111 -13.91 -16.23 28.87
CA LYS A 111 -14.33 -15.77 30.20
C LYS A 111 -13.47 -14.64 30.78
N ASP A 112 -12.18 -14.62 30.42
CA ASP A 112 -11.20 -13.67 30.92
C ASP A 112 -11.14 -12.39 30.07
N ILE A 113 -11.73 -12.41 28.86
CA ILE A 113 -11.89 -11.23 27.98
C ILE A 113 -13.12 -10.41 28.37
N ILE A 114 -14.15 -11.04 28.95
CA ILE A 114 -15.41 -10.38 29.35
C ILE A 114 -15.21 -9.07 30.14
N PRO A 115 -14.28 -8.96 31.11
CA PRO A 115 -14.04 -7.73 31.84
C PRO A 115 -13.61 -6.52 30.99
N GLU A 116 -13.18 -6.71 29.75
CA GLU A 116 -12.85 -5.61 28.81
C GLU A 116 -14.10 -4.97 28.19
N PHE A 117 -15.24 -5.65 28.23
CA PHE A 117 -16.51 -5.08 27.83
C PHE A 117 -17.06 -4.20 28.95
N LYS A 118 -16.80 -2.89 28.86
CA LYS A 118 -17.10 -1.94 29.95
C LYS A 118 -18.22 -0.96 29.65
N ALA A 119 -18.55 -0.73 28.38
CA ALA A 119 -19.53 0.30 28.00
C ALA A 119 -19.25 1.69 28.63
N GLU A 120 -17.99 2.01 28.89
CA GLU A 120 -17.60 3.16 29.72
C GLU A 120 -17.93 4.54 29.10
N ASN A 121 -18.11 4.58 27.78
CA ASN A 121 -18.52 5.76 27.01
C ASN A 121 -19.97 5.66 26.52
N TRP A 122 -20.75 4.69 27.00
CA TRP A 122 -22.10 4.45 26.53
C TRP A 122 -23.14 5.38 27.16
N ASP A 123 -23.90 6.06 26.30
CA ASP A 123 -25.05 6.87 26.67
C ASP A 123 -26.31 6.39 25.91
N PRO A 124 -27.27 5.74 26.60
CA PRO A 124 -28.49 5.24 25.96
C PRO A 124 -29.40 6.36 25.46
N ASP A 125 -29.38 7.56 26.06
CA ASP A 125 -30.19 8.69 25.60
C ASP A 125 -29.63 9.28 24.30
N GLN A 126 -28.31 9.26 24.13
CA GLN A 126 -27.67 9.65 22.87
C GLN A 126 -28.00 8.67 21.74
N TRP A 127 -27.94 7.37 22.01
CA TRP A 127 -28.36 6.35 21.05
C TRP A 127 -29.82 6.50 20.68
N ALA A 128 -30.72 6.62 21.67
CA ALA A 128 -32.14 6.82 21.42
C ALA A 128 -32.43 8.10 20.61
N ALA A 129 -31.73 9.20 20.91
CA ALA A 129 -31.84 10.43 20.16
C ALA A 129 -31.38 10.25 18.70
N LEU A 130 -30.22 9.61 18.49
CA LEU A 130 -29.71 9.30 17.15
C LEU A 130 -30.70 8.42 16.36
N PHE A 131 -31.21 7.34 16.96
CA PHE A 131 -32.13 6.44 16.26
C PHE A 131 -33.44 7.12 15.87
N ALA A 132 -33.96 8.01 16.72
CA ALA A 132 -35.11 8.83 16.40
C ALA A 132 -34.79 9.86 15.29
N GLU A 133 -33.62 10.49 15.34
CA GLU A 133 -33.15 11.47 14.34
C GLU A 133 -33.03 10.85 12.95
N VAL A 134 -32.45 9.65 12.85
CA VAL A 134 -32.31 8.93 11.56
C VAL A 134 -33.61 8.30 11.06
N GLY A 135 -34.71 8.43 11.83
CA GLY A 135 -36.04 8.01 11.43
C GLY A 135 -36.39 6.55 11.72
N ALA A 136 -35.62 5.84 12.53
CA ALA A 136 -36.00 4.49 12.94
C ALA A 136 -37.35 4.49 13.70
N LYS A 137 -38.05 3.36 13.68
CA LYS A 137 -39.35 3.19 14.38
C LYS A 137 -39.31 2.10 15.45
N TYR A 138 -38.36 1.19 15.34
CA TYR A 138 -38.11 0.15 16.33
C TYR A 138 -36.61 -0.13 16.46
N VAL A 139 -36.21 -0.58 17.66
CA VAL A 139 -34.82 -0.91 17.99
C VAL A 139 -34.78 -2.33 18.56
N VAL A 140 -33.84 -3.12 18.04
CA VAL A 140 -33.57 -4.48 18.47
C VAL A 140 -32.14 -4.54 19.03
N LEU A 141 -31.97 -4.95 20.29
CA LEU A 141 -30.65 -5.10 20.93
C LEU A 141 -30.42 -6.56 21.32
N THR A 142 -29.24 -7.11 21.01
CA THR A 142 -28.84 -8.44 21.50
C THR A 142 -28.85 -8.51 23.01
N ALA A 143 -29.86 -9.16 23.58
CA ALA A 143 -29.98 -9.42 25.02
C ALA A 143 -29.07 -10.57 25.43
N GLU A 144 -29.12 -11.65 24.66
CA GLU A 144 -28.18 -12.76 24.74
C GLU A 144 -27.85 -13.22 23.32
N HIS A 145 -26.56 -13.23 22.98
CA HIS A 145 -26.09 -13.84 21.75
C HIS A 145 -25.73 -15.32 22.00
N HIS A 146 -25.12 -16.01 21.02
CA HIS A 146 -24.79 -17.43 21.15
C HIS A 146 -23.71 -17.77 22.20
N ASP A 147 -23.04 -16.77 22.73
CA ASP A 147 -21.88 -16.88 23.61
C ASP A 147 -22.22 -17.06 25.09
N GLY A 148 -23.51 -17.03 25.45
CA GLY A 148 -24.02 -17.29 26.80
C GLY A 148 -23.99 -16.08 27.74
N TRP A 149 -23.65 -14.89 27.22
CA TRP A 149 -23.55 -13.65 27.98
C TRP A 149 -24.87 -12.86 28.00
N ALA A 150 -25.31 -12.45 29.19
CA ALA A 150 -26.54 -11.68 29.39
C ALA A 150 -26.31 -10.16 29.48
N ASN A 151 -26.84 -9.39 28.54
CA ASN A 151 -26.81 -7.91 28.54
C ASN A 151 -27.90 -7.25 29.41
N TRP A 152 -28.55 -8.00 30.29
CA TRP A 152 -29.54 -7.48 31.25
C TRP A 152 -29.20 -7.88 32.68
N ASP A 153 -29.89 -7.27 33.65
CA ASP A 153 -29.82 -7.67 35.06
C ASP A 153 -30.51 -9.03 35.28
N SER A 154 -29.74 -10.12 35.27
CA SER A 154 -30.27 -11.49 35.34
C SER A 154 -30.02 -12.15 36.69
N ASP A 155 -31.09 -12.68 37.28
CA ASP A 155 -31.03 -13.48 38.52
C ASP A 155 -30.62 -14.95 38.24
N LEU A 156 -30.57 -15.35 36.96
CA LEU A 156 -30.36 -16.74 36.53
C LEU A 156 -28.90 -17.05 36.18
N THR A 157 -28.06 -16.04 35.97
CA THR A 157 -26.64 -16.23 35.64
C THR A 157 -25.77 -15.08 36.16
N PRO A 158 -24.59 -15.36 36.76
CA PRO A 158 -23.64 -14.31 37.15
C PRO A 158 -22.86 -13.75 35.94
N TRP A 159 -22.99 -14.38 34.76
CA TRP A 159 -22.37 -13.93 33.51
C TRP A 159 -23.26 -12.91 32.81
N ASN A 160 -23.48 -11.80 33.50
CA ASN A 160 -24.33 -10.70 33.04
C ASN A 160 -23.66 -9.33 33.20
N CYS A 161 -24.19 -8.33 32.52
CA CYS A 161 -23.64 -6.96 32.47
C CYS A 161 -23.73 -6.15 33.76
N VAL A 162 -24.51 -6.57 34.76
CA VAL A 162 -24.59 -5.93 36.09
C VAL A 162 -23.54 -6.53 37.03
N ASP A 163 -23.40 -7.85 37.00
CA ASP A 163 -22.45 -8.58 37.83
C ASP A 163 -21.02 -8.54 37.28
N MET A 164 -20.82 -8.30 35.99
CA MET A 164 -19.52 -8.26 35.31
C MET A 164 -19.44 -7.14 34.27
N GLY A 165 -18.23 -6.80 33.84
CA GLY A 165 -18.00 -5.82 32.77
C GLY A 165 -18.59 -4.44 33.06
N PRO A 166 -19.68 -4.00 32.39
CA PRO A 166 -20.23 -2.64 32.51
C PRO A 166 -20.79 -2.22 33.87
N LYS A 167 -21.18 -3.18 34.71
CA LYS A 167 -21.88 -2.93 35.98
C LYS A 167 -23.19 -2.15 35.80
N ARG A 168 -23.92 -2.45 34.73
CA ARG A 168 -25.09 -1.68 34.29
C ARG A 168 -26.03 -2.53 33.44
N ASP A 169 -27.34 -2.43 33.70
CA ASP A 169 -28.38 -3.09 32.90
C ASP A 169 -28.53 -2.42 31.52
N LEU A 170 -27.90 -3.01 30.50
CA LEU A 170 -27.87 -2.42 29.16
C LEU A 170 -29.22 -2.54 28.46
N VAL A 171 -29.93 -3.66 28.63
CA VAL A 171 -31.25 -3.89 28.03
C VAL A 171 -32.30 -2.96 28.63
N GLY A 172 -32.34 -2.81 29.95
CA GLY A 172 -33.31 -1.94 30.63
C GLY A 172 -33.09 -0.46 30.33
N ASP A 173 -31.85 0.01 30.41
CA ASP A 173 -31.53 1.43 30.20
C ASP A 173 -31.78 1.87 28.75
N LEU A 174 -31.38 1.06 27.76
CA LEU A 174 -31.69 1.38 26.37
C LEU A 174 -33.19 1.34 26.11
N GLY A 175 -33.89 0.32 26.62
CA GLY A 175 -35.33 0.16 26.46
C GLY A 175 -36.12 1.35 27.02
N LYS A 176 -35.69 1.91 28.15
CA LYS A 176 -36.27 3.12 28.72
C LYS A 176 -36.02 4.34 27.83
N ALA A 177 -34.79 4.53 27.35
CA ALA A 177 -34.41 5.68 26.54
C ALA A 177 -35.13 5.70 25.17
N VAL A 178 -35.19 4.56 24.47
CA VAL A 178 -35.84 4.48 23.15
C VAL A 178 -37.35 4.69 23.23
N ARG A 179 -38.01 4.15 24.28
CA ARG A 179 -39.44 4.37 24.51
C ARG A 179 -39.75 5.82 24.87
N ALA A 180 -38.85 6.52 25.57
CA ALA A 180 -38.97 7.95 25.81
C ALA A 180 -38.93 8.79 24.52
N LYS A 181 -38.39 8.23 23.43
CA LYS A 181 -38.42 8.82 22.07
C LYS A 181 -39.60 8.32 21.22
N GLY A 182 -40.49 7.50 21.78
CA GLY A 182 -41.64 6.93 21.07
C GLY A 182 -41.29 5.79 20.11
N LEU A 183 -40.10 5.19 20.25
CA LEU A 183 -39.67 4.04 19.46
C LEU A 183 -40.13 2.73 20.13
N LYS A 184 -40.37 1.72 19.32
CA LYS A 184 -40.65 0.35 19.75
C LYS A 184 -39.34 -0.38 20.11
N TYR A 185 -39.37 -1.34 21.03
CA TYR A 185 -38.16 -1.95 21.55
C TYR A 185 -38.25 -3.47 21.73
N ALA A 186 -37.19 -4.17 21.36
CA ALA A 186 -37.08 -5.61 21.48
C ALA A 186 -35.66 -6.05 21.87
N PRO A 187 -35.48 -6.73 23.00
CA PRO A 187 -34.28 -7.49 23.28
C PRO A 187 -34.29 -8.78 22.43
N SER A 188 -33.28 -9.00 21.58
CA SER A 188 -33.17 -10.24 20.80
C SER A 188 -32.49 -11.36 21.57
N TYR A 189 -32.94 -12.60 21.32
CA TYR A 189 -32.56 -13.78 22.08
C TYR A 189 -32.05 -14.89 21.15
N HIS A 190 -30.77 -15.26 21.30
CA HIS A 190 -30.07 -16.15 20.36
C HIS A 190 -29.46 -17.39 21.05
N ARG A 191 -29.99 -17.75 22.23
CA ARG A 191 -29.42 -18.81 23.07
C ARG A 191 -29.61 -20.20 22.47
N GLU A 192 -30.54 -20.40 21.54
CA GLU A 192 -30.88 -21.71 20.93
C GLU A 192 -29.69 -22.41 20.27
N ARG A 193 -28.63 -21.68 19.91
CA ARG A 193 -27.38 -22.23 19.34
C ARG A 193 -26.28 -22.49 20.37
N HIS A 194 -26.50 -22.10 21.62
CA HIS A 194 -25.48 -22.02 22.66
C HIS A 194 -24.87 -23.38 23.02
N THR A 195 -25.69 -24.44 23.12
CA THR A 195 -25.25 -25.80 23.50
C THR A 195 -24.12 -26.34 22.63
N GLY A 196 -24.13 -26.01 21.33
CA GLY A 196 -23.10 -26.43 20.38
C GLY A 196 -22.01 -25.40 20.14
N PHE A 197 -22.09 -24.20 20.75
CA PHE A 197 -21.22 -23.07 20.39
C PHE A 197 -19.77 -23.30 20.85
N PHE A 198 -19.57 -23.79 22.08
CA PHE A 198 -18.26 -24.13 22.65
C PHE A 198 -17.98 -25.65 22.71
N ALA A 199 -18.81 -26.44 22.03
CA ALA A 199 -18.72 -27.90 21.99
C ALA A 199 -17.86 -28.42 20.83
N LYS A 200 -17.49 -29.70 20.87
CA LYS A 200 -16.78 -30.39 19.78
C LYS A 200 -17.63 -30.50 18.52
N GLU A 201 -18.89 -30.92 18.70
CA GLU A 201 -19.85 -31.13 17.62
C GLU A 201 -20.95 -30.08 17.70
N LYS A 202 -21.25 -29.45 16.57
CA LYS A 202 -22.25 -28.39 16.50
C LYS A 202 -23.59 -28.97 16.09
N TYR A 203 -24.66 -28.47 16.72
CA TYR A 203 -26.05 -28.79 16.36
C TYR A 203 -26.38 -30.28 16.44
N VAL A 204 -25.84 -30.94 17.46
CA VAL A 204 -26.22 -32.29 17.90
C VAL A 204 -26.93 -32.20 19.24
N VAL A 205 -27.81 -33.16 19.54
CA VAL A 205 -28.58 -33.17 20.79
C VAL A 205 -27.65 -33.29 22.00
N HIS A 206 -26.63 -34.15 21.91
CA HIS A 206 -25.65 -34.39 22.96
C HIS A 206 -24.24 -34.17 22.41
N SER A 207 -23.50 -33.21 22.96
CA SER A 207 -22.10 -32.97 22.61
C SER A 207 -21.21 -32.99 23.84
N GLU A 208 -19.90 -32.84 23.62
CA GLU A 208 -18.90 -32.68 24.66
C GLU A 208 -18.20 -31.33 24.52
N PRO A 209 -17.76 -30.70 25.63
CA PRO A 209 -16.93 -29.50 25.57
C PRO A 209 -15.64 -29.75 24.78
N ARG A 210 -15.12 -28.70 24.13
CA ARG A 210 -13.76 -28.74 23.61
C ARG A 210 -12.74 -28.94 24.74
N PRO A 211 -11.56 -29.55 24.49
CA PRO A 211 -10.59 -29.85 25.55
C PRO A 211 -10.20 -28.64 26.40
N ASP A 212 -9.91 -27.49 25.77
CA ASP A 212 -9.52 -26.28 26.50
C ASP A 212 -10.71 -25.65 27.26
N ILE A 213 -11.93 -25.75 26.73
CA ILE A 213 -13.16 -25.36 27.45
C ILE A 213 -13.37 -26.23 28.69
N ALA A 214 -13.20 -27.56 28.56
CA ALA A 214 -13.31 -28.47 29.68
C ALA A 214 -12.28 -28.17 30.77
N GLU A 215 -11.05 -27.83 30.37
CA GLU A 215 -9.98 -27.43 31.29
C GLU A 215 -10.25 -26.07 31.95
N GLU A 216 -10.79 -25.10 31.21
CA GLU A 216 -11.22 -23.81 31.77
C GLU A 216 -12.32 -23.97 32.81
N ILE A 217 -13.34 -24.81 32.54
CA ILE A 217 -14.38 -25.14 33.52
C ILE A 217 -13.78 -25.86 34.73
N ARG A 218 -12.81 -26.76 34.53
CA ARG A 218 -12.13 -27.41 35.66
C ARG A 218 -11.39 -26.41 36.55
N ARG A 219 -10.82 -25.35 35.97
CA ARG A 219 -10.08 -24.29 36.68
C ARG A 219 -11.01 -23.26 37.34
N VAL A 220 -12.12 -22.93 36.68
CA VAL A 220 -13.14 -21.98 37.12
C VAL A 220 -14.52 -22.64 36.92
N PRO A 221 -15.01 -23.42 37.91
CA PRO A 221 -16.25 -24.19 37.79
C PRO A 221 -17.46 -23.35 37.38
N GLU A 222 -17.53 -22.09 37.83
CA GLU A 222 -18.61 -21.15 37.52
C GLU A 222 -18.70 -20.81 36.02
N ALA A 223 -17.61 -20.98 35.26
CA ALA A 223 -17.59 -20.77 33.80
C ALA A 223 -18.46 -21.78 33.04
N SER A 224 -18.92 -22.87 33.67
CA SER A 224 -19.87 -23.79 33.04
C SER A 224 -21.19 -23.10 32.65
N MET A 225 -21.61 -22.10 33.45
CA MET A 225 -22.84 -21.34 33.18
C MET A 225 -22.69 -20.38 31.99
N LEU A 226 -21.46 -19.97 31.66
CA LEU A 226 -21.13 -19.16 30.48
C LEU A 226 -21.01 -20.03 29.23
N TYR A 227 -20.32 -21.16 29.30
CA TYR A 227 -19.99 -21.94 28.11
C TYR A 227 -21.08 -22.91 27.64
N GLY A 228 -22.10 -23.11 28.48
CA GLY A 228 -23.21 -24.01 28.22
C GLY A 228 -23.20 -25.18 29.19
N PRO A 229 -24.10 -25.21 30.18
CA PRO A 229 -24.19 -26.35 31.08
C PRO A 229 -24.55 -27.61 30.28
N GLU A 230 -23.87 -28.73 30.55
CA GLU A 230 -24.14 -30.05 29.97
C GLU A 230 -23.91 -30.22 28.45
N PHE A 231 -23.67 -29.15 27.68
CA PHE A 231 -23.45 -29.18 26.22
C PHE A 231 -24.50 -30.01 25.44
N SER A 232 -25.76 -29.94 25.90
CA SER A 232 -26.86 -30.79 25.42
C SER A 232 -28.20 -30.06 25.54
N TYR A 233 -29.19 -30.48 24.75
CA TYR A 233 -30.58 -30.00 24.80
C TYR A 233 -31.40 -30.73 25.87
N THR A 234 -30.82 -30.98 27.04
CA THR A 234 -31.53 -31.64 28.15
C THR A 234 -32.71 -30.80 28.61
N LYS A 235 -33.63 -31.42 29.36
CA LYS A 235 -34.76 -30.71 29.97
C LYS A 235 -34.29 -29.50 30.80
N ASN A 236 -33.17 -29.63 31.53
CA ASN A 236 -32.62 -28.54 32.35
C ASN A 236 -32.22 -27.34 31.49
N TYR A 237 -31.52 -27.57 30.39
CA TYR A 237 -31.16 -26.51 29.46
C TYR A 237 -32.40 -25.84 28.85
N VAL A 238 -33.38 -26.64 28.40
CA VAL A 238 -34.61 -26.10 27.81
C VAL A 238 -35.43 -25.30 28.83
N ASP A 239 -35.53 -25.77 30.08
CA ASP A 239 -36.21 -25.05 31.15
C ASP A 239 -35.50 -23.71 31.47
N ASP A 240 -34.15 -23.70 31.52
CA ASP A 240 -33.35 -22.47 31.67
C ASP A 240 -33.55 -21.51 30.48
N TYR A 241 -33.58 -22.04 29.26
CA TYR A 241 -33.84 -21.25 28.05
C TYR A 241 -35.18 -20.50 28.13
N VAL A 242 -36.24 -21.19 28.57
CA VAL A 242 -37.58 -20.60 28.76
C VAL A 242 -37.57 -19.58 29.90
N ALA A 243 -36.96 -19.92 31.04
CA ALA A 243 -36.93 -19.06 32.22
C ALA A 243 -36.22 -17.73 31.96
N ARG A 244 -35.11 -17.73 31.21
CA ARG A 244 -34.41 -16.49 30.82
C ARG A 244 -35.25 -15.58 29.93
N TRP A 245 -36.00 -16.14 28.97
CA TRP A 245 -36.92 -15.33 28.19
C TRP A 245 -38.07 -14.77 29.04
N GLN A 246 -38.64 -15.58 29.95
CA GLN A 246 -39.68 -15.12 30.86
C GLN A 246 -39.18 -13.95 31.73
N GLU A 247 -37.94 -14.00 32.21
CA GLU A 247 -37.31 -12.89 32.93
C GLU A 247 -37.20 -11.62 32.07
N ILE A 248 -36.77 -11.73 30.81
CA ILE A 248 -36.72 -10.60 29.87
C ILE A 248 -38.12 -10.02 29.62
N GLN A 249 -39.12 -10.89 29.40
CA GLN A 249 -40.50 -10.50 29.13
C GLN A 249 -41.12 -9.77 30.32
N GLU A 250 -40.91 -10.28 31.53
CA GLU A 250 -41.41 -9.70 32.78
C GLU A 250 -40.74 -8.36 33.09
N LYS A 251 -39.41 -8.28 32.97
CA LYS A 251 -38.65 -7.06 33.31
C LYS A 251 -38.85 -5.94 32.29
N TYR A 252 -38.93 -6.26 30.99
CA TYR A 252 -38.81 -5.24 29.94
C TYR A 252 -40.00 -5.08 29.00
N HIS A 253 -41.01 -5.96 29.05
CA HIS A 253 -42.23 -5.93 28.22
C HIS A 253 -41.95 -5.61 26.73
N PRO A 254 -41.22 -6.47 26.02
CA PRO A 254 -40.79 -6.18 24.66
C PRO A 254 -41.96 -6.06 23.67
N ASP A 255 -41.79 -5.22 22.65
CA ASP A 255 -42.74 -5.07 21.54
C ASP A 255 -42.59 -6.20 20.50
N MET A 256 -41.46 -6.92 20.51
CA MET A 256 -41.21 -8.04 19.62
C MET A 256 -40.40 -9.14 20.32
N LEU A 257 -40.78 -10.40 20.09
CA LEU A 257 -39.97 -11.58 20.39
C LEU A 257 -39.11 -11.87 19.17
N TRP A 258 -37.85 -11.45 19.25
CA TRP A 258 -36.87 -11.67 18.18
C TRP A 258 -35.98 -12.86 18.53
N MET A 259 -36.04 -13.93 17.74
CA MET A 259 -35.24 -15.15 17.90
C MET A 259 -34.39 -15.44 16.65
N ASP A 260 -33.18 -15.95 16.83
CA ASP A 260 -32.32 -16.31 15.70
C ASP A 260 -32.73 -17.65 15.06
N ASP A 261 -31.94 -18.20 14.13
CA ASP A 261 -32.25 -19.49 13.50
C ASP A 261 -32.01 -20.70 14.43
N PHE A 262 -32.75 -21.80 14.19
CA PHE A 262 -32.71 -23.05 14.97
C PHE A 262 -32.15 -24.22 14.14
N PRO A 263 -30.83 -24.34 13.91
CA PRO A 263 -30.29 -25.36 13.01
C PRO A 263 -30.56 -26.77 13.51
N ILE A 264 -30.67 -26.95 14.83
CA ILE A 264 -30.96 -28.24 15.47
C ILE A 264 -32.28 -28.86 14.98
N TYR A 265 -33.23 -28.06 14.49
CA TYR A 265 -34.49 -28.56 13.93
C TYR A 265 -34.33 -29.30 12.60
N THR A 266 -33.17 -29.15 11.94
CA THR A 266 -32.86 -29.77 10.64
C THR A 266 -31.56 -30.57 10.65
N ARG A 267 -30.93 -30.72 11.81
CA ARG A 267 -29.63 -31.38 11.98
C ARG A 267 -29.76 -32.50 13.00
N ASP A 268 -28.75 -33.37 13.06
CA ASP A 268 -28.73 -34.53 13.95
C ASP A 268 -29.95 -35.46 13.80
N GLY A 269 -30.37 -35.66 12.54
CA GLY A 269 -31.51 -36.49 12.18
C GLY A 269 -32.88 -35.88 12.48
N ASN A 270 -32.94 -34.64 12.96
CA ASN A 270 -34.20 -33.90 13.14
C ASN A 270 -34.65 -33.29 11.81
N GLU A 271 -35.95 -33.30 11.57
CA GLU A 271 -36.66 -32.56 10.52
C GLU A 271 -38.00 -32.12 11.10
N VAL A 272 -37.97 -31.20 12.07
CA VAL A 272 -39.13 -30.89 12.93
C VAL A 272 -40.36 -30.52 12.11
N ARG A 273 -40.19 -29.75 11.03
CA ARG A 273 -41.28 -29.37 10.11
C ARG A 273 -41.86 -30.54 9.30
N LYS A 274 -41.16 -31.67 9.19
CA LYS A 274 -41.65 -32.94 8.63
C LYS A 274 -42.14 -33.91 9.71
N GLY A 275 -42.19 -33.48 10.97
CA GLY A 275 -42.63 -34.29 12.11
C GLY A 275 -41.58 -35.27 12.63
N VAL A 276 -40.32 -35.18 12.20
CA VAL A 276 -39.23 -36.03 12.67
C VAL A 276 -38.42 -35.27 13.72
N MET A 277 -38.39 -35.76 14.96
CA MET A 277 -37.65 -35.12 16.04
C MET A 277 -37.29 -36.11 17.14
N GLN A 278 -36.08 -35.97 17.68
CA GLN A 278 -35.67 -36.66 18.90
C GLN A 278 -36.48 -36.14 20.10
N PRO A 279 -36.65 -36.92 21.19
CA PRO A 279 -37.49 -36.53 22.34
C PRO A 279 -37.12 -35.18 22.96
N GLU A 280 -35.83 -34.89 23.10
CA GLU A 280 -35.28 -33.64 23.63
C GLU A 280 -35.66 -32.45 22.74
N ILE A 281 -35.54 -32.62 21.42
CA ILE A 281 -35.89 -31.59 20.44
C ILE A 281 -37.40 -31.39 20.34
N LYS A 282 -38.19 -32.45 20.52
CA LYS A 282 -39.64 -32.32 20.66
C LYS A 282 -40.01 -31.47 21.87
N TYR A 283 -39.39 -31.72 23.02
CA TYR A 283 -39.62 -30.92 24.21
C TYR A 283 -39.24 -29.45 23.97
N PHE A 284 -38.10 -29.20 23.33
CA PHE A 284 -37.68 -27.85 22.98
C PHE A 284 -38.67 -27.13 22.04
N ASP A 285 -39.15 -27.79 20.97
CA ASP A 285 -40.15 -27.22 20.06
C ASP A 285 -41.49 -26.91 20.75
N ASP A 286 -41.94 -27.81 21.62
CA ASP A 286 -43.16 -27.59 22.42
C ASP A 286 -43.02 -26.38 23.36
N GLN A 287 -41.86 -26.23 24.01
CA GLN A 287 -41.61 -25.08 24.90
C GLN A 287 -41.49 -23.76 24.13
N VAL A 288 -40.81 -23.74 22.98
CA VAL A 288 -40.71 -22.52 22.14
C VAL A 288 -42.08 -22.08 21.63
N ARG A 289 -42.93 -23.03 21.20
CA ARG A 289 -44.33 -22.74 20.85
C ARG A 289 -45.11 -22.16 22.03
N GLY A 290 -44.89 -22.70 23.23
CA GLY A 290 -45.43 -22.17 24.48
C GLY A 290 -44.99 -20.73 24.73
N MET A 291 -43.70 -20.43 24.59
CA MET A 291 -43.14 -19.08 24.75
C MET A 291 -43.79 -18.07 23.79
N ILE A 292 -43.96 -18.43 22.51
CA ILE A 292 -44.63 -17.55 21.53
C ILE A 292 -46.09 -17.31 21.95
N THR A 293 -46.78 -18.36 22.38
CA THR A 293 -48.18 -18.27 22.82
C THR A 293 -48.32 -17.36 24.04
N ASP A 294 -47.46 -17.55 25.04
CA ASP A 294 -47.45 -16.76 26.27
C ASP A 294 -47.13 -15.29 25.97
N PHE A 295 -46.17 -15.02 25.08
CA PHE A 295 -45.81 -13.67 24.67
C PHE A 295 -46.96 -12.94 23.97
N MET A 296 -47.63 -13.61 23.01
CA MET A 296 -48.76 -13.03 22.30
C MET A 296 -49.98 -12.79 23.21
N ASN A 297 -50.27 -13.73 24.10
CA ASN A 297 -51.36 -13.60 25.07
C ASN A 297 -51.08 -12.53 26.13
N ASP A 298 -49.83 -12.38 26.59
CA ASP A 298 -49.41 -11.29 27.47
C ASP A 298 -49.55 -9.92 26.79
N GLY A 299 -49.12 -9.80 25.53
CA GLY A 299 -49.34 -8.60 24.72
C GLY A 299 -50.83 -8.23 24.64
N ALA A 300 -51.69 -9.21 24.33
CA ALA A 300 -53.15 -9.01 24.29
C ALA A 300 -53.72 -8.58 25.66
N ALA A 301 -53.29 -9.22 26.76
CA ALA A 301 -53.70 -8.86 28.11
C ALA A 301 -53.30 -7.42 28.48
N ARG A 302 -52.12 -6.98 28.03
CA ARG A 302 -51.61 -5.61 28.21
C ARG A 302 -52.15 -4.60 27.18
N ARG A 303 -52.90 -5.05 26.17
CA ARG A 303 -53.33 -4.25 25.00
C ARG A 303 -52.15 -3.62 24.26
N ALA A 304 -51.08 -4.38 24.13
CA ALA A 304 -49.91 -4.02 23.35
C ALA A 304 -49.86 -4.86 22.07
N ASP A 305 -49.74 -4.22 20.92
CA ASP A 305 -49.54 -4.91 19.64
C ASP A 305 -48.10 -5.41 19.58
N VAL A 306 -47.92 -6.69 19.88
CA VAL A 306 -46.62 -7.38 19.87
C VAL A 306 -46.45 -8.25 18.63
N TYR A 307 -45.20 -8.60 18.29
CA TYR A 307 -44.92 -9.40 17.10
C TYR A 307 -43.72 -10.35 17.25
N VAL A 308 -43.49 -11.22 16.26
CA VAL A 308 -42.43 -12.23 16.28
C VAL A 308 -41.76 -12.34 14.90
N ASN A 309 -40.45 -12.60 14.82
CA ASN A 309 -39.77 -12.94 13.56
C ASN A 309 -39.70 -14.45 13.35
N ASN A 310 -39.85 -14.93 12.11
CA ASN A 310 -39.57 -16.30 11.73
C ASN A 310 -38.30 -16.31 10.86
N LYS A 311 -37.18 -16.84 11.38
CA LYS A 311 -35.86 -16.75 10.73
C LYS A 311 -35.41 -18.04 10.02
N GLY A 312 -34.62 -17.90 8.96
CA GLY A 312 -33.80 -18.97 8.36
C GLY A 312 -34.47 -19.79 7.25
N ALA A 313 -33.69 -20.28 6.26
CA ALA A 313 -34.25 -20.91 5.04
C ALA A 313 -35.20 -22.12 5.28
N ASN A 314 -34.99 -22.87 6.38
CA ASN A 314 -35.83 -24.02 6.74
C ASN A 314 -37.03 -23.65 7.63
N ARG A 315 -37.21 -22.36 7.95
CA ARG A 315 -38.18 -21.77 8.87
C ARG A 315 -38.13 -22.39 10.28
N ASN A 316 -38.02 -21.53 11.31
CA ASN A 316 -38.05 -22.01 12.69
C ASN A 316 -39.39 -22.69 13.02
N TRP A 317 -40.49 -22.14 12.49
CA TRP A 317 -41.87 -22.62 12.68
C TRP A 317 -42.73 -22.34 11.43
N PRO A 318 -44.00 -22.79 11.36
CA PRO A 318 -44.81 -22.71 10.14
C PRO A 318 -44.95 -21.29 9.58
N ASP A 319 -45.08 -21.20 8.25
CA ASP A 319 -45.33 -19.93 7.55
C ASP A 319 -46.59 -19.25 8.07
N GLY A 320 -46.60 -17.92 8.16
CA GLY A 320 -47.73 -17.13 8.69
C GLY A 320 -47.65 -16.82 10.18
N VAL A 321 -46.80 -17.52 10.95
CA VAL A 321 -46.48 -17.11 12.32
C VAL A 321 -45.29 -16.14 12.27
N GLY A 322 -45.54 -14.85 12.48
CA GLY A 322 -44.52 -13.81 12.47
C GLY A 322 -44.01 -13.41 11.08
N CYS A 323 -43.06 -12.45 11.01
CA CYS A 323 -42.50 -12.01 9.72
C CYS A 323 -41.41 -12.93 9.21
N LEU A 324 -41.41 -13.17 7.90
CA LEU A 324 -40.33 -13.88 7.22
C LEU A 324 -39.02 -13.09 7.33
N GLU A 325 -37.96 -13.74 7.80
CA GLU A 325 -36.68 -13.09 8.02
C GLU A 325 -35.50 -14.01 7.65
N LYS A 326 -34.40 -13.39 7.22
CA LYS A 326 -33.08 -13.99 7.01
C LYS A 326 -32.04 -12.86 7.00
N ASP A 327 -30.80 -13.17 7.35
CA ASP A 327 -29.68 -12.24 7.18
C ASP A 327 -29.65 -11.72 5.74
N ASN A 328 -29.57 -10.40 5.59
CA ASN A 328 -29.49 -9.62 4.35
C ASN A 328 -30.46 -10.10 3.26
N LEU A 329 -31.67 -10.51 3.67
CA LEU A 329 -32.69 -10.98 2.74
C LEU A 329 -32.99 -9.91 1.69
N LYS A 330 -33.08 -10.31 0.42
CA LYS A 330 -33.58 -9.48 -0.68
C LYS A 330 -34.51 -10.34 -1.53
N LEU A 331 -35.82 -10.12 -1.41
CA LEU A 331 -36.78 -10.78 -2.29
C LEU A 331 -36.70 -10.14 -3.68
N SER A 332 -36.80 -10.95 -4.75
CA SER A 332 -36.89 -10.47 -6.13
C SER A 332 -38.32 -10.16 -6.56
N VAL A 333 -39.29 -10.51 -5.72
CA VAL A 333 -40.74 -10.38 -5.96
C VAL A 333 -41.42 -9.67 -4.80
N ILE A 334 -42.63 -9.18 -5.03
CA ILE A 334 -43.53 -8.70 -3.97
C ILE A 334 -44.09 -9.93 -3.24
N GLY A 335 -43.51 -10.24 -2.08
CA GLY A 335 -43.86 -11.41 -1.25
C GLY A 335 -44.74 -11.10 -0.03
N PRO A 336 -44.97 -12.10 0.86
CA PRO A 336 -45.61 -11.88 2.16
C PRO A 336 -44.77 -10.95 3.04
N LYS A 337 -45.31 -10.46 4.16
CA LYS A 337 -44.57 -9.53 5.02
C LYS A 337 -43.24 -10.13 5.48
N TRP A 338 -42.15 -9.41 5.24
CA TRP A 338 -40.80 -9.87 5.52
C TRP A 338 -39.91 -8.74 6.04
N GLN A 339 -38.74 -9.11 6.56
CA GLN A 339 -37.73 -8.17 7.06
C GLN A 339 -36.34 -8.59 6.58
N SER A 340 -35.55 -7.60 6.15
CA SER A 340 -34.13 -7.76 5.86
C SER A 340 -33.33 -7.36 7.10
N CYS A 341 -32.68 -8.34 7.73
CA CYS A 341 -31.68 -8.10 8.77
C CYS A 341 -30.33 -7.87 8.11
N THR A 342 -30.00 -6.63 7.80
CA THR A 342 -28.81 -6.28 7.00
C THR A 342 -27.74 -5.60 7.85
N THR A 343 -26.50 -5.60 7.40
CA THR A 343 -25.40 -4.82 8.01
C THR A 343 -24.86 -3.78 7.02
N PHE A 344 -24.25 -2.71 7.55
CA PHE A 344 -23.42 -1.81 6.75
C PHE A 344 -22.10 -2.46 6.34
N GLY A 345 -21.57 -3.31 7.20
CA GLY A 345 -20.25 -3.92 7.07
C GLY A 345 -20.30 -5.32 6.50
N THR A 346 -19.33 -6.15 6.88
CA THR A 346 -19.32 -7.58 6.59
C THR A 346 -19.63 -8.43 7.82
N SER A 347 -19.92 -7.79 8.96
CA SER A 347 -20.19 -8.42 10.27
C SER A 347 -21.37 -7.74 10.96
N PHE A 348 -22.07 -8.44 11.87
CA PHE A 348 -23.06 -7.80 12.73
C PHE A 348 -22.40 -7.19 13.98
N GLY A 349 -21.58 -7.95 14.69
CA GLY A 349 -20.75 -7.45 15.78
C GLY A 349 -19.61 -6.57 15.28
N TYR A 350 -19.05 -5.74 16.17
CA TYR A 350 -17.92 -4.87 15.86
C TYR A 350 -16.73 -5.65 15.30
N LEU A 351 -16.25 -5.20 14.13
CA LEU A 351 -15.04 -5.69 13.48
C LEU A 351 -14.11 -4.50 13.21
N GLU A 352 -12.90 -4.57 13.72
CA GLU A 352 -11.86 -3.58 13.46
C GLU A 352 -11.50 -3.59 11.98
N ASN A 353 -11.46 -2.40 11.36
CA ASN A 353 -11.21 -2.21 9.93
C ASN A 353 -12.17 -2.98 9.01
N ASP A 354 -13.46 -3.07 9.39
CA ASP A 354 -14.49 -3.68 8.54
C ASP A 354 -14.63 -2.98 7.18
N HIS A 355 -15.12 -3.74 6.20
CA HIS A 355 -15.46 -3.23 4.88
C HIS A 355 -16.93 -2.84 4.84
N TYR A 356 -17.21 -1.57 4.57
CA TYR A 356 -18.57 -1.04 4.59
C TYR A 356 -19.12 -0.78 3.19
N LYS A 357 -20.39 -1.15 2.96
CA LYS A 357 -21.21 -0.73 1.81
C LYS A 357 -21.10 0.78 1.61
N ASP A 358 -21.13 1.28 0.39
CA ASP A 358 -21.22 2.72 0.16
C ASP A 358 -22.62 3.26 0.52
N ILE A 359 -22.71 4.57 0.74
CA ILE A 359 -23.93 5.22 1.23
C ILE A 359 -25.08 5.10 0.21
N GLU A 360 -24.78 5.19 -1.09
CA GLU A 360 -25.77 5.11 -2.16
C GLU A 360 -26.41 3.72 -2.18
N SER A 361 -25.58 2.66 -2.13
CA SER A 361 -26.03 1.27 -2.06
C SER A 361 -26.91 0.98 -0.84
N VAL A 362 -26.60 1.55 0.33
CA VAL A 362 -27.45 1.41 1.54
C VAL A 362 -28.83 2.00 1.32
N ILE A 363 -28.91 3.21 0.77
CA ILE A 363 -30.18 3.89 0.49
C ILE A 363 -30.98 3.12 -0.57
N HIS A 364 -30.32 2.64 -1.62
CA HIS A 364 -30.96 1.84 -2.67
C HIS A 364 -31.50 0.51 -2.14
N GLU A 365 -30.72 -0.18 -1.30
CA GLU A 365 -31.15 -1.43 -0.65
C GLU A 365 -32.38 -1.22 0.23
N MET A 366 -32.40 -0.14 1.03
CA MET A 366 -33.57 0.22 1.84
C MET A 366 -34.82 0.43 0.97
N ILE A 367 -34.67 1.17 -0.13
CA ILE A 367 -35.79 1.46 -1.06
C ILE A 367 -36.30 0.15 -1.70
N GLU A 368 -35.39 -0.71 -2.16
CA GLU A 368 -35.71 -2.00 -2.80
C GLU A 368 -36.43 -2.96 -1.83
N VAL A 369 -35.96 -3.07 -0.59
CA VAL A 369 -36.61 -3.89 0.44
C VAL A 369 -38.04 -3.43 0.66
N ILE A 370 -38.25 -2.12 0.77
CA ILE A 370 -39.55 -1.53 1.10
C ILE A 370 -40.53 -1.61 -0.09
N SER A 371 -40.06 -1.43 -1.32
CA SER A 371 -40.90 -1.55 -2.53
C SER A 371 -41.45 -2.97 -2.73
N ARG A 372 -40.82 -3.98 -2.11
CA ARG A 372 -41.19 -5.39 -2.20
C ARG A 372 -41.87 -5.94 -0.94
N ASN A 373 -42.55 -5.08 -0.18
CA ASN A 373 -43.30 -5.41 1.05
C ASN A 373 -42.42 -5.71 2.29
N GLY A 374 -41.13 -5.38 2.24
CA GLY A 374 -40.19 -5.65 3.32
C GLY A 374 -40.07 -4.51 4.34
N ASN A 375 -39.49 -4.85 5.49
CA ASN A 375 -38.91 -3.90 6.44
C ASN A 375 -37.38 -3.96 6.40
N PHE A 376 -36.73 -2.81 6.53
CA PHE A 376 -35.28 -2.66 6.56
C PHE A 376 -34.80 -2.57 8.01
N LEU A 377 -34.29 -3.69 8.54
CA LEU A 377 -33.69 -3.74 9.88
C LEU A 377 -32.17 -3.68 9.73
N VAL A 378 -31.62 -2.47 9.89
CA VAL A 378 -30.19 -2.22 9.68
C VAL A 378 -29.41 -2.36 10.97
N ASN A 379 -28.37 -3.18 10.92
CA ASN A 379 -27.54 -3.46 12.07
C ASN A 379 -26.39 -2.46 12.24
N ILE A 380 -26.12 -2.10 13.50
CA ILE A 380 -24.86 -1.54 13.95
C ILE A 380 -24.12 -2.50 14.90
N GLY A 381 -22.79 -2.46 14.84
CA GLY A 381 -21.87 -3.18 15.73
C GLY A 381 -21.03 -2.17 16.53
N PRO A 382 -21.48 -1.75 17.73
CA PRO A 382 -20.76 -0.82 18.58
C PRO A 382 -19.48 -1.41 19.19
N MET A 383 -18.52 -0.54 19.49
CA MET A 383 -17.27 -0.89 20.16
C MET A 383 -17.51 -1.27 21.63
N ALA A 384 -16.57 -1.98 22.25
CA ALA A 384 -16.72 -2.48 23.63
C ALA A 384 -16.95 -1.37 24.69
N ASP A 385 -16.55 -0.14 24.39
CA ASP A 385 -16.76 1.04 25.24
C ASP A 385 -18.14 1.69 25.05
N GLY A 386 -18.94 1.23 24.08
CA GLY A 386 -20.28 1.75 23.79
C GLY A 386 -20.34 2.88 22.76
N THR A 387 -19.22 3.22 22.11
CA THR A 387 -19.23 4.15 20.98
C THR A 387 -19.54 3.43 19.66
N ILE A 388 -20.20 4.14 18.73
CA ILE A 388 -20.53 3.61 17.40
C ILE A 388 -19.37 3.95 16.45
N PRO A 389 -18.83 2.98 15.67
CA PRO A 389 -17.76 3.25 14.72
C PRO A 389 -18.14 4.37 13.73
N PRO A 390 -17.23 5.33 13.45
CA PRO A 390 -17.54 6.48 12.60
C PRO A 390 -18.12 6.12 11.21
N PRO A 391 -17.65 5.08 10.49
CA PRO A 391 -18.24 4.71 9.20
C PRO A 391 -19.71 4.26 9.28
N GLN A 392 -20.12 3.60 10.37
CA GLN A 392 -21.52 3.20 10.58
C GLN A 392 -22.38 4.43 10.90
N LEU A 393 -21.86 5.35 11.71
CA LEU A 393 -22.55 6.60 12.06
C LEU A 393 -22.78 7.49 10.83
N GLU A 394 -21.79 7.58 9.94
CA GLU A 394 -21.88 8.31 8.67
C GLU A 394 -23.06 7.81 7.82
N ARG A 395 -23.17 6.49 7.64
CA ARG A 395 -24.23 5.85 6.84
C ARG A 395 -25.60 6.00 7.46
N LEU A 396 -25.70 5.84 8.79
CA LEU A 396 -26.95 6.09 9.52
C LEU A 396 -27.43 7.53 9.33
N ARG A 397 -26.54 8.51 9.47
CA ARG A 397 -26.89 9.92 9.30
C ARG A 397 -27.29 10.24 7.87
N ALA A 398 -26.55 9.75 6.87
CA ALA A 398 -26.90 9.96 5.47
C ALA A 398 -28.26 9.33 5.10
N MET A 399 -28.56 8.14 5.61
CA MET A 399 -29.88 7.53 5.49
C MET A 399 -30.96 8.42 6.13
N GLY A 400 -30.71 8.93 7.33
CA GLY A 400 -31.60 9.86 8.03
C GLY A 400 -31.85 11.16 7.28
N GLU A 401 -30.80 11.75 6.71
CA GLU A 401 -30.87 12.97 5.90
C GLU A 401 -31.75 12.77 4.67
N TRP A 402 -31.62 11.62 3.99
CA TRP A 402 -32.45 11.27 2.86
C TRP A 402 -33.91 11.06 3.27
N LEU A 403 -34.16 10.34 4.37
CA LEU A 403 -35.49 10.06 4.92
C LEU A 403 -36.21 11.32 5.41
N ARG A 404 -35.47 12.33 5.91
CA ARG A 404 -36.05 13.63 6.29
C ARG A 404 -36.72 14.32 5.11
N ILE A 405 -36.21 14.10 3.90
CA ILE A 405 -36.76 14.69 2.66
C ILE A 405 -37.80 13.76 2.04
N ASN A 406 -37.47 12.47 1.89
CA ASN A 406 -38.24 11.52 1.09
C ASN A 406 -39.11 10.57 1.93
N GLY A 407 -39.19 10.75 3.25
CA GLY A 407 -39.85 9.83 4.17
C GLY A 407 -41.33 9.60 3.88
N ALA A 408 -42.02 10.53 3.22
CA ALA A 408 -43.41 10.33 2.77
C ALA A 408 -43.55 9.16 1.76
N ALA A 409 -42.51 8.91 0.96
CA ALA A 409 -42.42 7.79 0.01
C ALA A 409 -42.04 6.46 0.68
N ILE A 410 -41.80 6.45 2.00
CA ILE A 410 -41.36 5.27 2.76
C ILE A 410 -42.34 4.93 3.89
N TYR A 411 -42.57 5.85 4.84
CA TYR A 411 -43.35 5.54 6.04
C TYR A 411 -44.85 5.48 5.77
N GLY A 412 -45.47 4.41 6.24
CA GLY A 412 -46.89 4.12 6.01
C GLY A 412 -47.24 3.84 4.56
N THR A 413 -46.26 3.58 3.69
CA THR A 413 -46.53 3.16 2.32
C THR A 413 -46.80 1.66 2.23
N ARG A 414 -47.31 1.21 1.10
CA ARG A 414 -47.39 -0.20 0.68
C ARG A 414 -46.76 -0.33 -0.71
N TYR A 415 -46.44 -1.55 -1.10
CA TYR A 415 -45.95 -1.84 -2.45
C TYR A 415 -47.00 -1.45 -3.50
N TRP A 416 -46.53 -1.07 -4.69
CA TRP A 416 -47.41 -0.91 -5.85
C TRP A 416 -47.59 -2.26 -6.55
N LYS A 417 -48.42 -2.32 -7.60
CA LYS A 417 -48.56 -3.53 -8.43
C LYS A 417 -47.26 -3.98 -9.11
N GLU A 418 -46.28 -3.08 -9.21
CA GLU A 418 -44.92 -3.30 -9.74
C GLU A 418 -43.94 -2.72 -8.72
N SER A 419 -42.87 -3.44 -8.36
CA SER A 419 -41.88 -2.97 -7.37
C SER A 419 -40.85 -2.02 -7.95
N ASP A 420 -40.49 -2.20 -9.22
CA ASP A 420 -39.39 -1.49 -9.88
C ASP A 420 -39.53 -1.47 -11.41
N GLN A 421 -38.75 -0.59 -12.04
CA GLN A 421 -38.60 -0.48 -13.48
C GLN A 421 -37.11 -0.28 -13.83
N ASN A 422 -36.51 -1.32 -14.39
CA ASN A 422 -35.05 -1.42 -14.59
C ASN A 422 -34.46 -0.39 -15.57
N ASN A 423 -35.09 -0.15 -16.72
CA ASN A 423 -34.53 0.72 -17.76
C ASN A 423 -34.36 2.18 -17.30
N GLU A 424 -35.15 2.61 -16.32
CA GLU A 424 -35.10 3.96 -15.75
C GLU A 424 -34.57 4.00 -14.31
N ARG A 425 -34.18 2.84 -13.77
CA ARG A 425 -33.78 2.63 -12.36
C ARG A 425 -34.78 3.27 -11.38
N LEU A 426 -36.05 2.88 -11.50
CA LEU A 426 -37.13 3.33 -10.61
C LEU A 426 -37.53 2.21 -9.62
N ALA A 427 -37.89 2.60 -8.42
CA ALA A 427 -38.62 1.77 -7.45
C ALA A 427 -39.95 2.45 -7.08
N PHE A 428 -40.96 1.66 -6.73
CA PHE A 428 -42.31 2.18 -6.50
C PHE A 428 -42.87 1.84 -5.12
N THR A 429 -43.52 2.82 -4.51
CA THR A 429 -44.32 2.67 -3.29
C THR A 429 -45.62 3.46 -3.43
N THR A 430 -46.62 3.17 -2.59
CA THR A 430 -47.93 3.83 -2.65
C THR A 430 -48.46 4.16 -1.27
N LYS A 431 -49.24 5.24 -1.17
CA LYS A 431 -49.96 5.62 0.05
C LYS A 431 -51.30 6.24 -0.29
N GLY A 432 -52.39 5.48 -0.13
CA GLY A 432 -53.71 5.88 -0.63
C GLY A 432 -53.64 6.22 -2.11
N LYS A 433 -53.98 7.46 -2.47
CA LYS A 433 -53.99 7.96 -3.85
C LYS A 433 -52.63 8.37 -4.41
N ASN A 434 -51.57 8.29 -3.62
CA ASN A 434 -50.24 8.73 -4.02
C ASN A 434 -49.45 7.51 -4.50
N LEU A 435 -48.92 7.58 -5.72
CA LEU A 435 -47.87 6.71 -6.22
C LEU A 435 -46.55 7.47 -6.11
N TYR A 436 -45.53 6.86 -5.51
CA TYR A 436 -44.19 7.40 -5.48
C TYR A 436 -43.32 6.63 -6.46
N ALA A 437 -42.68 7.35 -7.39
CA ALA A 437 -41.66 6.83 -8.29
C ALA A 437 -40.30 7.33 -7.81
N ILE A 438 -39.51 6.44 -7.21
CA ILE A 438 -38.22 6.76 -6.60
C ILE A 438 -37.12 6.43 -7.60
N LYS A 439 -36.49 7.45 -8.18
CA LYS A 439 -35.39 7.29 -9.15
C LYS A 439 -34.07 7.11 -8.42
N LEU A 440 -33.38 6.01 -8.70
CA LEU A 440 -32.11 5.61 -8.08
C LEU A 440 -30.86 6.14 -8.82
N ALA A 441 -31.07 6.98 -9.83
CA ALA A 441 -30.02 7.67 -10.56
C ALA A 441 -30.42 9.13 -10.77
N GLU A 442 -29.43 10.01 -10.90
CA GLU A 442 -29.69 11.44 -11.04
C GLU A 442 -30.62 11.71 -12.23
N PRO A 443 -31.79 12.33 -12.00
CA PRO A 443 -32.77 12.61 -13.06
C PRO A 443 -32.30 13.77 -13.95
N SER A 444 -31.37 13.50 -14.87
CA SER A 444 -30.80 14.51 -15.78
C SER A 444 -31.56 14.65 -17.11
N ALA A 445 -32.53 13.78 -17.37
CA ALA A 445 -33.31 13.73 -18.60
C ALA A 445 -34.75 13.26 -18.33
N PRO A 446 -35.70 13.55 -19.24
CA PRO A 446 -37.06 13.02 -19.15
C PRO A 446 -37.06 11.49 -19.09
N PHE A 447 -37.97 10.93 -18.30
CA PHE A 447 -38.12 9.48 -18.15
C PHE A 447 -39.60 9.09 -18.12
N VAL A 448 -39.89 7.85 -18.50
CA VAL A 448 -41.26 7.33 -18.58
C VAL A 448 -41.51 6.28 -17.52
N ILE A 449 -42.61 6.41 -16.77
CA ILE A 449 -43.11 5.39 -15.86
C ILE A 449 -44.02 4.46 -16.66
N THR A 450 -43.53 3.31 -17.08
CA THR A 450 -44.24 2.44 -18.04
C THR A 450 -45.44 1.71 -17.43
N GLY A 451 -45.44 1.49 -16.11
CA GLY A 451 -46.56 0.87 -15.40
C GLY A 451 -47.86 1.69 -15.43
N THR A 452 -47.80 2.95 -15.87
CA THR A 452 -48.96 3.83 -16.08
C THR A 452 -49.42 3.88 -17.53
N ALA A 453 -48.89 3.02 -18.41
CA ALA A 453 -49.39 2.89 -19.78
C ALA A 453 -50.91 2.62 -19.80
N GLY A 454 -51.62 3.32 -20.68
CA GLY A 454 -53.08 3.28 -20.76
C GLY A 454 -53.82 4.20 -19.77
N TRP A 455 -53.11 4.90 -18.89
CA TRP A 455 -53.71 5.99 -18.12
C TRP A 455 -54.00 7.19 -19.02
N ASN A 456 -54.91 8.06 -18.60
CA ASN A 456 -55.15 9.36 -19.21
C ASN A 456 -54.85 10.50 -18.22
N GLU A 457 -54.68 11.71 -18.75
CA GLU A 457 -54.31 12.90 -17.98
C GLU A 457 -55.30 13.20 -16.83
N GLY A 458 -56.58 12.89 -17.00
CA GLY A 458 -57.61 13.08 -15.96
C GLY A 458 -57.45 12.16 -14.74
N GLN A 459 -56.61 11.14 -14.80
CA GLN A 459 -56.29 10.26 -13.67
C GLN A 459 -55.16 10.79 -12.79
N ILE A 460 -54.41 11.81 -13.26
CA ILE A 460 -53.29 12.42 -12.55
C ILE A 460 -53.72 13.81 -12.09
N THR A 461 -53.68 14.04 -10.79
CA THR A 461 -53.99 15.35 -10.20
C THR A 461 -52.76 16.25 -10.17
N SER A 462 -51.59 15.70 -9.83
CA SER A 462 -50.32 16.44 -9.81
C SER A 462 -49.13 15.50 -9.82
N VAL A 463 -47.99 16.01 -10.31
CA VAL A 463 -46.66 15.40 -10.15
C VAL A 463 -45.76 16.42 -9.48
N SER A 464 -45.06 16.02 -8.42
CA SER A 464 -44.09 16.86 -7.71
C SER A 464 -42.83 16.06 -7.35
N LEU A 465 -41.74 16.76 -7.05
CA LEU A 465 -40.51 16.16 -6.55
C LEU A 465 -40.38 16.47 -5.06
N LEU A 466 -40.30 15.45 -4.21
CA LEU A 466 -40.13 15.66 -2.78
C LEU A 466 -38.82 16.40 -2.48
N GLY A 467 -38.89 17.42 -1.63
CA GLY A 467 -37.73 18.25 -1.28
C GLY A 467 -37.37 19.36 -2.28
N SER A 468 -38.19 19.58 -3.31
CA SER A 468 -38.04 20.69 -4.25
C SER A 468 -39.36 21.45 -4.40
N ASP A 469 -39.30 22.78 -4.38
CA ASP A 469 -40.44 23.65 -4.69
C ASP A 469 -40.60 23.87 -6.22
N SER A 470 -39.71 23.28 -7.03
CA SER A 470 -39.74 23.45 -8.47
C SER A 470 -40.90 22.71 -9.11
N THR A 471 -41.55 23.37 -10.08
CA THR A 471 -42.60 22.76 -10.89
C THR A 471 -42.04 21.61 -11.73
N VAL A 472 -42.63 20.43 -11.60
CA VAL A 472 -42.32 19.27 -12.43
C VAL A 472 -43.24 19.26 -13.64
N SER A 473 -42.67 19.32 -14.85
CA SER A 473 -43.44 19.20 -16.09
C SER A 473 -43.64 17.72 -16.43
N TRP A 474 -44.83 17.34 -16.87
CA TRP A 474 -45.14 15.95 -17.19
C TRP A 474 -46.21 15.87 -18.27
N GLN A 475 -46.29 14.73 -18.95
CA GLN A 475 -47.32 14.45 -19.93
C GLN A 475 -47.64 12.96 -20.00
N MET A 476 -48.89 12.62 -20.33
CA MET A 476 -49.24 11.24 -20.66
C MET A 476 -48.87 10.92 -22.11
N THR A 477 -48.10 9.85 -22.29
CA THR A 477 -47.75 9.30 -23.60
C THR A 477 -48.37 7.90 -23.78
N PRO A 478 -48.41 7.33 -25.00
CA PRO A 478 -48.82 5.93 -25.18
C PRO A 478 -48.00 4.93 -24.37
N ALA A 479 -46.76 5.26 -24.03
CA ALA A 479 -45.86 4.40 -23.27
C ALA A 479 -46.03 4.54 -21.74
N GLY A 480 -46.77 5.55 -21.26
CA GLY A 480 -46.93 5.86 -19.84
C GLY A 480 -46.74 7.34 -19.53
N LEU A 481 -46.67 7.65 -18.22
CA LEU A 481 -46.43 8.98 -17.70
C LEU A 481 -44.96 9.37 -17.93
N GLU A 482 -44.73 10.34 -18.81
CA GLU A 482 -43.43 10.96 -18.99
C GLU A 482 -43.26 12.11 -18.00
N VAL A 483 -42.21 12.03 -17.18
CA VAL A 483 -41.84 13.04 -16.20
C VAL A 483 -40.60 13.76 -16.72
N ASN A 484 -40.66 15.09 -16.78
CA ASN A 484 -39.52 15.95 -17.07
C ASN A 484 -38.98 16.49 -15.74
N PRO A 485 -37.81 16.03 -15.29
CA PRO A 485 -37.20 16.49 -14.05
C PRO A 485 -37.00 18.01 -14.06
N PRO A 486 -37.25 18.71 -12.92
CA PRO A 486 -36.90 20.12 -12.81
C PRO A 486 -35.38 20.30 -12.82
N ALA A 487 -34.90 21.48 -13.21
CA ALA A 487 -33.46 21.78 -13.17
C ALA A 487 -32.92 21.83 -11.73
N ASP A 488 -33.75 22.26 -10.77
CA ASP A 488 -33.44 22.20 -9.34
C ASP A 488 -34.08 20.96 -8.71
N LEU A 489 -33.23 19.96 -8.45
CA LEU A 489 -33.60 18.69 -7.84
C LEU A 489 -33.73 18.77 -6.30
N GLY A 490 -33.62 19.98 -5.73
CA GLY A 490 -33.68 20.20 -4.30
C GLY A 490 -32.48 19.63 -3.56
N ALA A 491 -32.69 19.34 -2.28
CA ALA A 491 -31.62 18.86 -1.39
C ALA A 491 -31.44 17.33 -1.40
N SER A 492 -32.29 16.58 -2.09
CA SER A 492 -32.18 15.13 -2.16
C SER A 492 -30.93 14.72 -2.97
N ARG A 493 -30.24 13.69 -2.50
CA ARG A 493 -29.04 13.09 -3.14
C ARG A 493 -29.24 11.57 -3.24
N MET A 494 -28.52 10.92 -4.15
CA MET A 494 -28.47 9.44 -4.33
C MET A 494 -29.77 8.78 -4.82
N ALA A 495 -30.94 9.29 -4.42
CA ALA A 495 -32.25 8.92 -4.97
C ALA A 495 -33.24 10.09 -4.87
N TRP A 496 -34.23 10.13 -5.77
CA TRP A 496 -35.20 11.23 -5.89
C TRP A 496 -36.62 10.69 -6.00
N ALA A 497 -37.47 11.02 -5.02
CA ALA A 497 -38.85 10.55 -4.99
C ALA A 497 -39.80 11.54 -5.66
N PHE A 498 -40.38 11.14 -6.78
CA PHE A 498 -41.47 11.86 -7.43
C PHE A 498 -42.80 11.39 -6.85
N GLU A 499 -43.62 12.32 -6.35
CA GLU A 499 -44.98 12.04 -5.89
C GLU A 499 -45.97 12.29 -7.03
N ILE A 500 -46.73 11.26 -7.38
CA ILE A 500 -47.80 11.29 -8.38
C ILE A 500 -49.13 11.12 -7.64
N VAL A 501 -49.89 12.20 -7.51
CA VAL A 501 -51.22 12.18 -6.88
C VAL A 501 -52.24 11.80 -7.94
N THR A 502 -53.07 10.80 -7.65
CA THR A 502 -54.03 10.23 -8.60
C THR A 502 -55.49 10.37 -8.14
N ASP A 503 -56.44 10.03 -9.00
CA ASP A 503 -57.88 10.09 -8.69
C ASP A 503 -58.36 8.98 -7.73
N ARG A 504 -57.58 7.91 -7.54
CA ARG A 504 -57.94 6.67 -6.83
C ARG A 504 -56.78 6.07 -6.05
N ASP A 505 -57.07 5.16 -5.14
CA ASP A 505 -56.03 4.46 -4.39
C ASP A 505 -55.17 3.58 -5.30
N GLN A 506 -53.86 3.60 -5.07
CA GLN A 506 -52.87 2.93 -5.92
C GLN A 506 -52.43 1.58 -5.38
N HIS A 507 -52.63 1.33 -4.08
CA HIS A 507 -52.39 0.01 -3.52
C HIS A 507 -53.55 -0.92 -3.86
N VAL A 508 -53.24 -2.03 -4.53
CA VAL A 508 -54.15 -3.17 -4.68
C VAL A 508 -53.49 -4.33 -3.95
N PRO A 509 -54.14 -4.99 -2.97
CA PRO A 509 -53.54 -6.14 -2.30
C PRO A 509 -53.34 -7.30 -3.29
N ASN A 510 -52.19 -7.34 -3.94
CA ASN A 510 -51.82 -8.31 -4.97
C ASN A 510 -50.43 -8.88 -4.70
N VAL A 511 -50.23 -9.50 -3.52
CA VAL A 511 -48.99 -10.26 -3.28
C VAL A 511 -48.80 -11.20 -4.48
N ILE A 512 -47.74 -10.96 -5.25
CA ILE A 512 -47.54 -11.63 -6.53
C ILE A 512 -47.17 -13.09 -6.27
N GLU A 513 -46.46 -13.34 -5.17
CA GLU A 513 -46.16 -14.68 -4.68
C GLU A 513 -46.47 -14.79 -3.18
N SER A 514 -47.64 -15.33 -2.84
CA SER A 514 -48.08 -15.50 -1.46
C SER A 514 -47.38 -16.65 -0.73
N ASN A 515 -46.75 -17.58 -1.45
CA ASN A 515 -46.01 -18.68 -0.85
C ASN A 515 -44.60 -18.21 -0.48
N ALA A 516 -44.31 -18.18 0.83
CA ALA A 516 -43.02 -17.71 1.34
C ALA A 516 -41.82 -18.51 0.78
N THR A 517 -41.99 -19.81 0.55
CA THR A 517 -40.94 -20.66 -0.04
C THR A 517 -40.68 -20.31 -1.51
N GLU A 518 -41.74 -20.05 -2.28
CA GLU A 518 -41.61 -19.63 -3.68
C GLU A 518 -41.07 -18.21 -3.79
N ALA A 519 -41.46 -17.29 -2.90
CA ALA A 519 -40.93 -15.93 -2.83
C ALA A 519 -39.42 -15.90 -2.53
N LEU A 520 -38.89 -16.94 -1.88
CA LEU A 520 -37.46 -17.13 -1.64
C LEU A 520 -36.71 -17.71 -2.86
N LYS A 521 -37.40 -18.24 -3.88
CA LYS A 521 -36.72 -18.77 -5.07
C LYS A 521 -36.12 -17.63 -5.90
N GLY A 522 -34.88 -17.83 -6.34
CA GLY A 522 -34.15 -16.80 -7.07
C GLY A 522 -33.66 -15.65 -6.20
N THR A 523 -33.88 -15.69 -4.88
CA THR A 523 -33.13 -14.82 -3.96
C THR A 523 -31.68 -15.31 -3.93
N GLY A 524 -30.77 -14.45 -4.38
CA GLY A 524 -29.35 -14.79 -4.47
C GLY A 524 -28.77 -15.21 -3.12
N ALA A 525 -27.64 -15.92 -3.14
CA ALA A 525 -26.80 -15.94 -1.95
C ALA A 525 -26.52 -14.48 -1.58
N VAL A 526 -26.76 -14.15 -0.31
CA VAL A 526 -26.45 -12.85 0.23
C VAL A 526 -25.00 -12.52 -0.10
N ASP A 527 -24.79 -11.42 -0.78
CA ASP A 527 -23.48 -10.85 -0.92
C ASP A 527 -23.13 -10.09 0.37
N LEU A 528 -22.49 -10.79 1.30
CA LEU A 528 -21.96 -10.20 2.53
C LEU A 528 -20.79 -9.22 2.26
N GLU A 529 -20.29 -9.18 1.01
CA GLU A 529 -19.22 -8.29 0.54
C GLU A 529 -19.77 -7.08 -0.25
N GLY A 530 -21.09 -7.04 -0.55
CA GLY A 530 -21.75 -5.92 -1.24
C GLY A 530 -21.70 -5.93 -2.77
N GLY A 531 -21.49 -7.06 -3.44
CA GLY A 531 -21.52 -7.17 -4.90
C GLY A 531 -22.92 -7.12 -5.54
N VAL A 532 -23.00 -6.38 -6.66
CA VAL A 532 -24.17 -6.19 -7.53
C VAL A 532 -24.09 -7.16 -8.71
N GLU A 533 -25.25 -7.69 -9.14
CA GLU A 533 -25.41 -8.64 -10.26
C GLU A 533 -24.81 -8.13 -11.59
N ASN A 534 -24.04 -9.02 -12.21
CA ASN A 534 -23.10 -8.76 -13.30
C ASN A 534 -23.76 -8.49 -14.67
N SER A 535 -24.02 -7.23 -15.00
CA SER A 535 -23.16 -6.66 -16.05
C SER A 535 -21.90 -6.26 -15.31
N PRO A 536 -20.66 -6.60 -15.75
CA PRO A 536 -19.51 -5.97 -15.13
C PRO A 536 -19.74 -4.47 -15.31
N ALA A 537 -20.13 -3.82 -14.21
CA ALA A 537 -20.02 -2.39 -14.04
C ALA A 537 -18.65 -2.08 -14.60
N VAL A 538 -18.54 -1.06 -15.45
CA VAL A 538 -17.22 -0.66 -15.95
C VAL A 538 -16.42 -0.37 -14.69
N ILE A 539 -15.54 -1.30 -14.31
CA ILE A 539 -14.78 -1.18 -13.08
C ILE A 539 -13.80 -0.07 -13.41
N PRO A 540 -13.96 1.13 -12.82
CA PRO A 540 -13.05 2.20 -13.11
C PRO A 540 -11.65 1.70 -12.73
N PRO A 541 -10.62 2.01 -13.54
CA PRO A 541 -9.26 1.66 -13.17
C PRO A 541 -8.98 2.21 -11.75
N PRO A 542 -8.30 1.45 -10.87
CA PRO A 542 -7.91 1.89 -9.54
C PRO A 542 -7.30 3.29 -9.59
N SER A 543 -7.55 4.10 -8.56
CA SER A 543 -6.91 5.42 -8.43
C SER A 543 -5.39 5.27 -8.56
N GLY A 544 -4.76 6.07 -9.43
CA GLY A 544 -3.33 5.91 -9.75
C GLY A 544 -3.04 4.96 -10.92
N THR A 545 -4.06 4.53 -11.68
CA THR A 545 -3.91 3.76 -12.93
C THR A 545 -4.70 4.40 -14.08
N THR A 546 -4.30 4.16 -15.32
CA THR A 546 -4.94 4.61 -16.56
C THR A 546 -5.20 3.44 -17.50
N ILE A 547 -6.21 3.61 -18.36
CA ILE A 547 -6.45 2.70 -19.49
C ILE A 547 -5.92 3.38 -20.75
N GLU A 548 -5.04 2.68 -21.46
CA GLU A 548 -4.50 3.12 -22.74
C GLU A 548 -4.92 2.16 -23.85
N VAL A 549 -5.43 2.71 -24.96
CA VAL A 549 -5.82 1.93 -26.13
C VAL A 549 -5.20 2.53 -27.39
N GLU A 550 -4.43 1.74 -28.12
CA GLU A 550 -3.76 2.14 -29.37
C GLU A 550 -4.19 1.22 -30.51
N THR A 551 -4.40 1.79 -31.71
CA THR A 551 -4.79 1.03 -32.90
C THR A 551 -3.86 1.33 -34.07
N ALA A 552 -3.51 0.30 -34.86
CA ALA A 552 -2.58 0.44 -35.97
C ALA A 552 -2.91 -0.51 -37.13
N SER A 553 -2.39 -0.21 -38.32
CA SER A 553 -2.52 -1.07 -39.50
C SER A 553 -1.45 -2.19 -39.54
N SER A 554 -0.36 -2.03 -38.80
CA SER A 554 0.72 -3.01 -38.59
C SER A 554 1.19 -3.00 -37.14
N VAL A 555 1.77 -4.10 -36.66
CA VAL A 555 2.34 -4.22 -35.30
C VAL A 555 3.41 -3.16 -35.04
N SER A 556 4.29 -2.91 -36.02
CA SER A 556 5.31 -1.85 -35.95
C SER A 556 4.76 -0.42 -35.92
N GLY A 557 3.45 -0.25 -36.14
CA GLY A 557 2.78 1.05 -36.08
C GLY A 557 2.27 1.41 -34.69
N LEU A 558 2.42 0.54 -33.69
CA LEU A 558 2.17 0.85 -32.28
C LEU A 558 3.40 1.59 -31.73
N THR A 559 3.20 2.83 -31.30
CA THR A 559 4.27 3.75 -30.87
C THR A 559 4.26 4.03 -29.37
N ASN A 560 3.11 3.85 -28.70
CA ASN A 560 2.95 4.11 -27.27
C ASN A 560 2.95 2.83 -26.44
N LEU A 561 2.58 1.69 -27.04
CA LEU A 561 2.55 0.38 -26.38
C LEU A 561 3.57 -0.56 -27.06
N PRO A 562 4.75 -0.81 -26.46
CA PRO A 562 5.77 -1.65 -27.06
C PRO A 562 5.28 -3.10 -27.19
N VAL A 563 5.72 -3.79 -28.22
CA VAL A 563 5.47 -5.24 -28.39
C VAL A 563 6.43 -5.97 -27.44
N PRO A 564 5.91 -6.75 -26.48
CA PRO A 564 6.75 -7.38 -25.48
C PRO A 564 7.57 -8.54 -26.10
N PRO A 565 8.80 -8.77 -25.62
CA PRO A 565 9.51 -10.02 -25.91
C PRO A 565 8.74 -11.23 -25.35
N ALA A 566 8.90 -12.40 -25.98
CA ALA A 566 8.20 -13.61 -25.59
C ALA A 566 8.41 -13.94 -24.11
N SER A 567 7.32 -14.04 -23.34
CA SER A 567 7.37 -14.43 -21.93
C SER A 567 7.60 -15.93 -21.79
N GLY A 568 8.49 -16.33 -20.88
CA GLY A 568 8.66 -17.74 -20.49
C GLY A 568 7.58 -18.27 -19.52
N ARG A 569 6.55 -17.48 -19.20
CA ARG A 569 5.50 -17.83 -18.23
C ARG A 569 4.36 -18.60 -18.92
N SER A 570 3.81 -19.60 -18.23
CA SER A 570 2.69 -20.38 -18.73
C SER A 570 1.38 -19.60 -18.60
N VAL A 571 0.59 -19.61 -19.68
CA VAL A 571 -0.80 -19.13 -19.67
C VAL A 571 -1.69 -20.34 -19.80
N THR A 572 -2.64 -20.44 -18.88
CA THR A 572 -3.70 -21.44 -18.91
C THR A 572 -5.01 -20.76 -19.30
N ALA A 573 -5.96 -21.52 -19.83
CA ALA A 573 -7.30 -21.03 -20.14
C ALA A 573 -8.33 -21.96 -19.48
N ASN A 574 -9.49 -21.39 -19.14
CA ASN A 574 -10.52 -22.12 -18.41
C ASN A 574 -11.10 -23.25 -19.27
N GLN A 575 -10.96 -24.50 -18.81
CA GLN A 575 -11.42 -25.69 -19.54
C GLN A 575 -12.95 -25.89 -19.52
N GLU A 576 -13.68 -25.18 -18.64
CA GLU A 576 -15.14 -25.24 -18.57
C GLU A 576 -15.84 -24.35 -19.61
N THR A 577 -15.09 -23.56 -20.38
CA THR A 577 -15.64 -22.82 -21.52
C THR A 577 -15.89 -23.81 -22.65
N GLY A 578 -17.15 -24.18 -22.85
CA GLY A 578 -17.56 -25.30 -23.69
C GLY A 578 -16.80 -25.43 -25.02
N HIS A 579 -16.30 -26.66 -25.23
CA HIS A 579 -15.83 -27.30 -26.46
C HIS A 579 -14.40 -27.01 -26.96
N GLU A 580 -13.68 -28.13 -27.12
CA GLU A 580 -12.31 -28.38 -27.56
C GLU A 580 -11.21 -28.23 -26.50
N GLU A 581 -10.41 -29.29 -26.37
CA GLU A 581 -9.11 -29.24 -25.69
C GLU A 581 -8.30 -28.11 -26.33
N LEU A 582 -7.97 -27.08 -25.55
CA LEU A 582 -6.86 -26.19 -25.88
C LEU A 582 -5.61 -27.06 -25.95
N GLY A 583 -5.24 -27.48 -27.16
CA GLY A 583 -3.95 -28.10 -27.41
C GLY A 583 -2.89 -27.17 -26.85
N SER A 584 -2.24 -27.60 -25.77
CA SER A 584 -1.16 -26.88 -25.12
C SER A 584 -0.07 -26.60 -26.15
N LEU A 585 0.09 -25.33 -26.52
CA LEU A 585 1.34 -24.82 -27.05
C LEU A 585 2.01 -24.06 -25.90
N VAL A 586 2.59 -24.81 -24.96
CA VAL A 586 3.32 -24.25 -23.82
C VAL A 586 4.73 -24.84 -23.83
N ASP A 587 5.47 -24.54 -24.91
CA ASP A 587 6.80 -25.09 -25.15
C ASP A 587 7.76 -24.07 -25.81
N GLY A 588 7.45 -22.77 -25.76
CA GLY A 588 8.45 -21.74 -26.07
C GLY A 588 9.00 -21.71 -27.51
N VAL A 589 8.28 -22.24 -28.50
CA VAL A 589 8.55 -21.94 -29.92
C VAL A 589 7.30 -21.35 -30.57
N LEU A 590 7.34 -20.03 -30.75
CA LEU A 590 6.40 -19.26 -31.56
C LEU A 590 6.36 -19.80 -33.00
N GLY A 591 5.26 -20.43 -33.40
CA GLY A 591 4.86 -20.39 -34.79
C GLY A 591 4.55 -18.93 -35.13
N ARG A 592 5.16 -18.37 -36.19
CA ARG A 592 4.99 -16.96 -36.56
C ARG A 592 3.50 -16.58 -36.57
N ASN A 593 3.11 -15.74 -35.61
CA ASN A 593 1.94 -14.83 -35.59
C ASN A 593 0.62 -15.24 -34.90
N PHE A 594 0.55 -16.21 -33.96
CA PHE A 594 -0.72 -16.47 -33.25
C PHE A 594 -0.54 -16.94 -31.79
N GLY A 595 -1.27 -16.31 -30.85
CA GLY A 595 -1.56 -16.84 -29.51
C GLY A 595 -2.93 -17.54 -29.42
N PRO A 596 -3.48 -17.78 -28.21
CA PRO A 596 -4.64 -18.64 -28.01
C PRO A 596 -5.91 -18.06 -28.66
N ILE A 597 -6.56 -18.85 -29.51
CA ILE A 597 -7.77 -18.47 -30.27
C ILE A 597 -8.99 -19.13 -29.62
N PHE A 598 -10.00 -18.36 -29.23
CA PHE A 598 -11.29 -18.96 -28.85
C PHE A 598 -11.95 -19.64 -30.05
N GLY A 599 -12.51 -20.83 -29.82
CA GLY A 599 -13.43 -21.46 -30.75
C GLY A 599 -14.63 -20.55 -31.03
N ASN A 600 -15.20 -20.64 -32.24
CA ASN A 600 -16.50 -20.01 -32.50
C ASN A 600 -17.50 -20.60 -31.50
N THR A 601 -18.23 -19.76 -30.74
CA THR A 601 -19.26 -20.08 -29.70
C THR A 601 -18.84 -19.98 -28.22
N VAL A 602 -17.62 -19.56 -27.89
CA VAL A 602 -17.27 -19.26 -26.48
C VAL A 602 -17.97 -17.96 -26.02
N HIS A 603 -18.86 -18.08 -25.04
CA HIS A 603 -19.68 -16.96 -24.53
C HIS A 603 -19.04 -16.23 -23.34
N LYS A 604 -18.10 -16.86 -22.65
CA LYS A 604 -17.31 -16.30 -21.55
C LYS A 604 -15.97 -17.02 -21.54
N GLY A 605 -14.87 -16.29 -21.47
CA GLY A 605 -13.53 -16.85 -21.51
C GLY A 605 -12.64 -16.21 -20.46
N ALA A 606 -11.86 -17.00 -19.73
CA ALA A 606 -10.88 -16.49 -18.80
C ALA A 606 -9.51 -17.09 -19.11
N TYR A 607 -8.48 -16.23 -19.15
CA TYR A 607 -7.08 -16.64 -19.25
C TYR A 607 -6.38 -16.34 -17.95
N LYS A 608 -5.54 -17.24 -17.47
CA LYS A 608 -4.79 -17.09 -16.23
C LYS A 608 -3.31 -17.29 -16.48
N MET A 609 -2.51 -16.31 -16.10
CA MET A 609 -1.05 -16.38 -16.10
C MET A 609 -0.56 -16.58 -14.67
N ASP A 610 0.28 -17.59 -14.44
CA ASP A 610 1.08 -17.68 -13.21
C ASP A 610 2.38 -16.89 -13.41
N LEU A 611 2.62 -15.91 -12.55
CA LEU A 611 3.87 -15.16 -12.52
C LEU A 611 4.99 -15.92 -11.79
N GLY A 612 4.67 -17.08 -11.19
CA GLY A 612 5.57 -17.97 -10.45
C GLY A 612 5.71 -17.60 -8.98
N SER A 613 5.62 -16.30 -8.66
CA SER A 613 5.61 -15.76 -7.31
C SER A 613 4.81 -14.45 -7.28
N MET A 614 4.59 -13.93 -6.08
CA MET A 614 3.88 -12.67 -5.85
C MET A 614 4.70 -11.47 -6.35
N GLN A 615 4.18 -10.72 -7.32
CA GLN A 615 4.90 -9.62 -7.98
C GLN A 615 4.06 -8.35 -7.96
N SER A 616 4.64 -7.16 -7.78
CA SER A 616 3.88 -5.94 -8.10
C SER A 616 3.79 -5.79 -9.62
N ILE A 617 2.87 -4.99 -10.13
CA ILE A 617 2.52 -4.97 -11.56
C ILE A 617 2.41 -3.53 -12.06
N ALA A 618 3.23 -3.17 -13.05
CA ALA A 618 3.26 -1.88 -13.74
C ALA A 618 2.12 -1.75 -14.74
N ALA A 619 1.89 -2.82 -15.51
CA ALA A 619 0.88 -2.83 -16.54
C ALA A 619 0.41 -4.25 -16.86
N ILE A 620 -0.83 -4.34 -17.31
CA ILE A 620 -1.44 -5.58 -17.80
C ILE A 620 -2.00 -5.27 -19.18
N THR A 621 -1.44 -5.91 -20.21
CA THR A 621 -1.68 -5.55 -21.61
C THR A 621 -2.19 -6.74 -22.41
N SER A 622 -3.09 -6.45 -23.34
CA SER A 622 -3.66 -7.40 -24.28
C SER A 622 -3.54 -6.86 -25.72
N TRP A 623 -3.24 -7.74 -26.67
CA TRP A 623 -3.18 -7.42 -28.10
C TRP A 623 -4.15 -8.26 -28.90
N SER A 624 -4.83 -7.63 -29.85
CA SER A 624 -5.78 -8.28 -30.76
C SER A 624 -5.58 -7.85 -32.22
N PHE A 625 -5.94 -8.76 -33.13
CA PHE A 625 -5.88 -8.54 -34.57
C PHE A 625 -7.24 -8.80 -35.22
N ASN A 626 -7.64 -7.85 -36.05
CA ASN A 626 -8.86 -7.89 -36.83
C ASN A 626 -8.70 -8.82 -38.04
N MET A 627 -9.05 -10.09 -37.85
CA MET A 627 -8.98 -11.11 -38.89
C MET A 627 -10.09 -10.92 -39.93
N LYS A 628 -9.82 -10.11 -40.97
CA LYS A 628 -10.70 -9.88 -42.14
C LYS A 628 -12.12 -9.40 -41.80
N GLY A 629 -12.29 -8.56 -40.78
CA GLY A 629 -13.59 -7.96 -40.43
C GLY A 629 -14.53 -8.87 -39.63
N PHE A 630 -14.08 -10.07 -39.26
CA PHE A 630 -14.87 -11.02 -38.45
C PHE A 630 -14.69 -10.84 -36.94
N ARG A 631 -13.82 -9.93 -36.48
CA ARG A 631 -13.47 -9.74 -35.07
C ARG A 631 -13.73 -8.29 -34.67
N GLY A 632 -14.50 -8.10 -33.60
CA GLY A 632 -15.00 -6.82 -33.14
C GLY A 632 -14.22 -6.26 -31.93
N PRO A 633 -14.62 -5.07 -31.44
CA PRO A 633 -14.15 -4.57 -30.15
C PRO A 633 -14.42 -5.55 -29.00
N GLN A 634 -13.75 -5.32 -27.88
CA GLN A 634 -13.62 -6.21 -26.72
C GLN A 634 -13.87 -5.46 -25.41
N LYS A 635 -14.55 -6.13 -24.46
CA LYS A 635 -14.72 -5.68 -23.09
C LYS A 635 -14.13 -6.76 -22.19
N LEU A 636 -12.99 -6.45 -21.59
CA LEU A 636 -12.26 -7.39 -20.75
C LEU A 636 -12.07 -6.79 -19.37
N THR A 637 -12.29 -7.61 -18.35
CA THR A 637 -12.05 -7.24 -16.97
C THR A 637 -10.79 -7.95 -16.52
N LEU A 638 -9.85 -7.17 -16.01
CA LEU A 638 -8.59 -7.67 -15.50
C LEU A 638 -8.74 -7.99 -14.03
N TYR A 639 -8.12 -9.09 -13.62
CA TYR A 639 -8.09 -9.54 -12.25
C TYR A 639 -6.67 -9.94 -11.86
N GLY A 640 -6.31 -9.76 -10.59
CA GLY A 640 -5.04 -10.20 -10.02
C GLY A 640 -5.24 -10.92 -8.70
N SER A 641 -4.52 -12.00 -8.42
CA SER A 641 -4.52 -12.68 -7.12
C SER A 641 -3.10 -12.83 -6.61
N ASP A 642 -2.87 -12.54 -5.35
CA ASP A 642 -1.59 -12.74 -4.65
C ASP A 642 -1.38 -14.16 -4.14
N SER A 643 -2.38 -15.03 -4.28
CA SER A 643 -2.36 -16.41 -3.78
C SER A 643 -1.07 -17.15 -4.11
N SER A 644 -0.46 -17.82 -3.11
CA SER A 644 0.77 -18.61 -3.29
C SER A 644 0.54 -19.96 -3.98
N THR A 645 -0.71 -20.38 -4.18
CA THR A 645 -1.10 -21.58 -4.92
C THR A 645 -2.11 -21.20 -6.00
N ASP A 646 -2.25 -22.01 -7.05
CA ASP A 646 -3.23 -21.73 -8.11
C ASP A 646 -4.63 -21.55 -7.50
N PRO A 647 -5.26 -20.36 -7.61
CA PRO A 647 -6.60 -20.11 -7.06
C PRO A 647 -7.71 -20.91 -7.77
N GLY A 648 -7.39 -21.52 -8.92
CA GLY A 648 -8.36 -22.05 -9.86
C GLY A 648 -8.92 -20.94 -10.76
N TRP A 649 -10.17 -21.10 -11.20
CA TRP A 649 -10.87 -20.18 -12.11
C TRP A 649 -11.94 -19.34 -11.40
N ASP A 650 -12.04 -19.44 -10.09
CA ASP A 650 -12.96 -18.67 -9.26
C ASP A 650 -12.46 -17.22 -9.14
N LEU A 651 -13.03 -16.32 -9.94
CA LEU A 651 -12.65 -14.91 -10.01
C LEU A 651 -12.81 -14.17 -8.68
N SER A 652 -13.64 -14.66 -7.75
CA SER A 652 -13.77 -14.06 -6.41
C SER A 652 -12.48 -14.17 -5.58
N LYS A 653 -11.55 -15.06 -5.97
CA LYS A 653 -10.21 -15.19 -5.38
C LYS A 653 -9.19 -14.25 -5.99
N PHE A 654 -9.62 -13.38 -6.91
CA PHE A 654 -8.80 -12.39 -7.57
C PHE A 654 -9.41 -11.01 -7.34
N THR A 655 -8.56 -10.03 -7.06
CA THR A 655 -8.89 -8.61 -7.03
C THR A 655 -9.19 -8.12 -8.45
N ALA A 656 -10.34 -7.49 -8.68
CA ALA A 656 -10.62 -6.85 -9.96
C ALA A 656 -9.78 -5.57 -10.10
N LEU A 657 -9.12 -5.41 -11.24
CA LEU A 657 -8.15 -4.34 -11.50
C LEU A 657 -8.69 -3.27 -12.45
N GLY A 658 -9.86 -3.47 -13.03
CA GLY A 658 -10.46 -2.53 -13.97
C GLY A 658 -10.95 -3.21 -15.23
N THR A 659 -11.87 -2.55 -15.91
CA THR A 659 -12.45 -3.02 -17.17
C THR A 659 -11.95 -2.19 -18.34
N ILE A 660 -11.29 -2.83 -19.31
CA ILE A 660 -10.91 -2.19 -20.57
C ILE A 660 -12.02 -2.44 -21.59
N ASP A 661 -12.65 -1.35 -22.04
CA ASP A 661 -13.69 -1.36 -23.07
C ASP A 661 -13.18 -0.69 -24.35
N THR A 662 -13.06 -1.47 -25.41
CA THR A 662 -12.57 -1.00 -26.72
C THR A 662 -13.70 -0.74 -27.73
N THR A 663 -14.98 -0.82 -27.34
CA THR A 663 -16.16 -0.64 -28.21
C THR A 663 -16.23 0.70 -28.93
N GLY A 664 -15.71 1.76 -28.32
CA GLY A 664 -15.64 3.11 -28.89
C GLY A 664 -14.46 3.35 -29.84
N THR A 665 -13.55 2.38 -30.03
CA THR A 665 -12.30 2.61 -30.76
C THR A 665 -12.43 2.46 -32.28
N LYS A 666 -11.59 3.22 -33.02
CA LYS A 666 -11.59 3.22 -34.49
C LYS A 666 -11.16 1.85 -35.02
N LYS A 667 -11.93 1.28 -35.95
CA LYS A 667 -11.60 -0.02 -36.59
C LYS A 667 -10.25 0.04 -37.29
N ALA A 668 -9.29 -0.76 -36.82
CA ALA A 668 -7.97 -0.96 -37.42
C ALA A 668 -7.63 -2.45 -37.55
N SER A 669 -6.44 -2.77 -38.09
CA SER A 669 -5.96 -4.14 -38.20
C SER A 669 -5.49 -4.70 -36.86
N PHE A 670 -4.88 -3.88 -36.01
CA PHE A 670 -4.36 -4.23 -34.70
C PHE A 670 -4.91 -3.29 -33.62
N THR A 671 -5.14 -3.82 -32.43
CA THR A 671 -5.57 -3.07 -31.25
C THR A 671 -4.81 -3.58 -30.02
N ALA A 672 -4.15 -2.68 -29.31
CA ALA A 672 -3.48 -2.93 -28.05
C ALA A 672 -4.22 -2.18 -26.94
N ALA A 673 -4.52 -2.86 -25.85
CA ALA A 673 -5.30 -2.34 -24.72
C ALA A 673 -4.56 -2.67 -23.43
N SER A 674 -4.21 -1.66 -22.64
CA SER A 674 -3.40 -1.78 -21.44
C SER A 674 -4.04 -1.06 -20.26
N LEU A 675 -4.01 -1.69 -19.09
CA LEU A 675 -4.21 -1.04 -17.80
C LEU A 675 -2.82 -0.77 -17.22
N ARG A 676 -2.48 0.50 -17.00
CA ARG A 676 -1.14 0.95 -16.59
C ARG A 676 -1.20 1.75 -15.29
N GLY A 677 -0.18 1.66 -14.46
CA GLY A 677 0.02 2.61 -13.36
C GLY A 677 0.42 4.01 -13.85
N ILE A 678 -0.07 5.04 -13.18
CA ILE A 678 0.31 6.45 -13.37
C ILE A 678 1.60 6.72 -12.58
N ASP A 679 2.54 7.47 -13.17
CA ASP A 679 3.77 7.95 -12.50
C ASP A 679 4.60 6.83 -11.80
N GLY A 680 4.60 5.61 -12.35
CA GLY A 680 5.35 4.47 -11.80
C GLY A 680 4.69 3.75 -10.62
N GLN A 681 3.43 4.07 -10.30
CA GLN A 681 2.63 3.33 -9.31
C GLN A 681 2.24 1.94 -9.82
N ALA A 682 1.91 1.04 -8.90
CA ALA A 682 1.45 -0.30 -9.26
C ALA A 682 -0.05 -0.39 -9.47
N VAL A 683 -0.41 -1.12 -10.53
CA VAL A 683 -1.76 -1.67 -10.71
C VAL A 683 -2.13 -2.56 -9.52
N GLY A 684 -1.14 -3.24 -8.94
CA GLY A 684 -1.23 -3.93 -7.65
C GLY A 684 -0.17 -5.03 -7.52
N ARG A 685 -0.26 -5.86 -6.46
CA ARG A 685 0.66 -6.98 -6.19
C ARG A 685 -0.03 -8.31 -6.33
N PHE A 686 0.35 -9.09 -7.34
CA PHE A 686 -0.33 -10.32 -7.71
C PHE A 686 0.69 -11.36 -8.21
N ARG A 687 0.42 -12.64 -7.92
CA ARG A 687 1.07 -13.78 -8.54
C ARG A 687 0.31 -14.27 -9.76
N TRP A 688 -1.01 -14.23 -9.71
CA TRP A 688 -1.88 -14.76 -10.76
C TRP A 688 -2.59 -13.60 -11.42
N ILE A 689 -2.54 -13.51 -12.74
CA ILE A 689 -3.31 -12.51 -13.49
C ILE A 689 -4.34 -13.21 -14.34
N VAL A 690 -5.58 -12.73 -14.27
CA VAL A 690 -6.68 -13.22 -15.07
C VAL A 690 -7.23 -12.14 -15.98
N TRP A 691 -7.36 -12.48 -17.27
CA TRP A 691 -8.15 -11.72 -18.22
C TRP A 691 -9.50 -12.43 -18.36
N ASP A 692 -10.55 -11.87 -17.78
CA ASP A 692 -11.93 -12.34 -17.95
C ASP A 692 -12.59 -11.54 -19.07
N VAL A 693 -12.97 -12.24 -20.12
CA VAL A 693 -13.50 -11.65 -21.32
C VAL A 693 -15.02 -11.69 -21.26
N SER A 694 -15.63 -10.52 -21.28
CA SER A 694 -17.07 -10.35 -21.11
C SER A 694 -17.75 -10.13 -22.46
N PRO A 695 -18.82 -10.87 -22.80
CA PRO A 695 -19.44 -10.77 -24.10
C PRO A 695 -20.02 -9.37 -24.38
N ILE A 696 -19.48 -8.68 -25.38
CA ILE A 696 -20.06 -7.40 -25.86
C ILE A 696 -21.38 -7.59 -26.59
N THR A 697 -21.60 -8.76 -27.19
CA THR A 697 -22.82 -9.05 -27.95
C THR A 697 -23.46 -10.35 -27.48
N GLY A 698 -24.78 -10.40 -27.48
CA GLY A 698 -25.55 -11.61 -27.13
C GLY A 698 -25.36 -12.81 -28.08
N ARG A 699 -24.42 -12.74 -29.04
CA ARG A 699 -24.10 -13.82 -29.99
C ARG A 699 -22.91 -14.69 -29.56
N GLY A 700 -22.33 -14.42 -28.39
CA GLY A 700 -21.03 -15.00 -28.00
C GLY A 700 -19.88 -14.29 -28.70
N GLU A 701 -18.69 -14.36 -28.11
CA GLU A 701 -17.57 -13.56 -28.54
C GLU A 701 -16.64 -14.27 -29.52
N LYS A 702 -16.14 -13.50 -30.50
CA LYS A 702 -15.05 -13.89 -31.39
C LYS A 702 -13.74 -13.22 -30.95
N THR A 703 -13.41 -13.27 -29.67
CA THR A 703 -12.34 -12.47 -29.04
C THR A 703 -11.01 -13.20 -28.95
N ALA A 704 -10.45 -13.59 -30.09
CA ALA A 704 -9.12 -14.20 -30.08
C ALA A 704 -8.03 -13.16 -29.78
N PHE A 705 -7.44 -13.23 -28.59
CA PHE A 705 -6.22 -12.52 -28.22
C PHE A 705 -5.04 -13.13 -28.98
N GLN A 706 -4.13 -12.27 -29.44
CA GLN A 706 -2.89 -12.75 -30.03
C GLN A 706 -1.81 -12.87 -28.98
N GLU A 707 -1.76 -11.98 -27.99
CA GLU A 707 -0.74 -11.97 -26.93
C GLU A 707 -1.31 -11.35 -25.64
N LEU A 708 -0.89 -11.89 -24.49
CA LEU A 708 -1.19 -11.39 -23.15
C LEU A 708 0.15 -11.09 -22.45
N ALA A 709 0.30 -9.93 -21.82
CA ALA A 709 1.52 -9.58 -21.09
C ALA A 709 1.24 -8.88 -19.77
N VAL A 710 2.16 -9.10 -18.83
CA VAL A 710 2.18 -8.45 -17.53
C VAL A 710 3.56 -7.83 -17.33
N GLU A 711 3.60 -6.52 -17.21
CA GLU A 711 4.77 -5.74 -16.83
C GLU A 711 4.79 -5.66 -15.30
N LEU A 712 5.88 -6.07 -14.63
CA LEU A 712 5.95 -6.12 -13.17
C LEU A 712 6.46 -4.80 -12.57
N ILE A 713 5.93 -4.41 -11.40
CA ILE A 713 6.58 -3.54 -10.42
C ILE A 713 7.20 -4.44 -9.37
N HIS A 714 8.42 -4.20 -9.01
CA HIS A 714 8.99 -4.91 -7.88
C HIS A 714 8.60 -4.11 -6.63
N PRO A 715 8.04 -4.73 -5.55
CA PRO A 715 7.89 -4.01 -4.28
C PRO A 715 9.26 -3.40 -3.95
N PRO A 716 9.38 -2.30 -3.19
CA PRO A 716 10.69 -1.86 -2.77
C PRO A 716 11.23 -2.90 -1.79
N ARG A 717 11.77 -4.01 -2.33
CA ARG A 717 12.91 -4.66 -1.73
C ARG A 717 13.86 -3.54 -1.43
N ARG A 718 14.38 -3.53 -0.21
CA ARG A 718 15.53 -2.68 0.08
C ARG A 718 16.54 -2.96 -1.04
N PRO A 719 16.94 -1.94 -1.79
CA PRO A 719 17.64 -2.13 -3.02
C PRO A 719 18.97 -2.82 -2.72
N ASN A 720 19.35 -3.74 -3.58
CA ASN A 720 20.71 -4.25 -3.56
C ASN A 720 21.66 -3.12 -3.95
N ILE A 721 22.89 -3.14 -3.44
CA ILE A 721 23.88 -2.13 -3.77
C ILE A 721 25.14 -2.83 -4.26
N LEU A 722 25.56 -2.48 -5.47
CA LEU A 722 26.87 -2.81 -6.01
C LEU A 722 27.69 -1.52 -6.09
N TYR A 723 28.61 -1.35 -5.13
CA TYR A 723 29.50 -0.20 -5.09
C TYR A 723 30.85 -0.57 -5.69
N ILE A 724 31.08 -0.17 -6.93
CA ILE A 724 32.27 -0.47 -7.72
C ILE A 724 33.27 0.66 -7.59
N VAL A 725 34.50 0.34 -7.20
CA VAL A 725 35.59 1.31 -7.09
C VAL A 725 36.85 0.82 -7.81
N ALA A 726 37.27 1.55 -8.83
CA ALA A 726 38.57 1.40 -9.48
C ALA A 726 39.66 2.19 -8.72
N ASP A 727 40.92 1.82 -8.91
CA ASP A 727 42.09 2.56 -8.39
C ASP A 727 42.68 3.39 -9.54
N ASP A 728 43.18 4.60 -9.31
CA ASP A 728 43.96 5.35 -10.31
C ASP A 728 43.26 5.66 -11.68
N GLN A 729 41.93 5.78 -11.78
CA GLN A 729 41.24 6.04 -13.06
C GLN A 729 40.67 7.46 -13.15
N ALA A 730 41.00 8.21 -14.21
CA ALA A 730 40.51 9.57 -14.42
C ALA A 730 39.23 9.61 -15.29
N PRO A 731 38.34 10.61 -15.12
CA PRO A 731 37.19 10.79 -15.99
C PRO A 731 37.57 10.93 -17.47
N PHE A 732 38.66 11.66 -17.73
CA PHE A 732 39.14 12.00 -19.08
C PHE A 732 39.57 10.80 -19.92
N ASP A 733 39.82 9.66 -19.29
CA ASP A 733 40.15 8.42 -19.97
C ASP A 733 38.88 7.71 -20.48
N LEU A 734 37.70 8.02 -19.96
CA LEU A 734 36.46 7.36 -20.37
C LEU A 734 35.71 8.16 -21.45
N LYS A 735 35.25 7.46 -22.49
CA LYS A 735 34.47 8.05 -23.61
C LYS A 735 33.23 8.83 -23.17
N ILE A 736 32.65 8.47 -22.02
CA ILE A 736 31.46 9.12 -21.45
C ILE A 736 31.71 10.55 -20.92
N TYR A 737 32.98 10.91 -20.65
CA TYR A 737 33.40 12.27 -20.30
C TYR A 737 34.25 12.91 -21.40
N ASN A 738 34.97 12.10 -22.17
CA ASN A 738 35.82 12.54 -23.26
C ASN A 738 35.58 11.67 -24.51
N PRO A 739 34.71 12.09 -25.44
CA PRO A 739 34.39 11.32 -26.65
C PRO A 739 35.60 10.98 -27.54
N ASP A 740 36.70 11.72 -27.41
CA ASP A 740 37.95 11.48 -28.16
C ASP A 740 38.82 10.37 -27.54
N SER A 741 38.45 9.85 -26.36
CA SER A 741 39.22 8.77 -25.73
C SER A 741 39.20 7.49 -26.58
N GLU A 742 40.34 6.84 -26.67
CA GLU A 742 40.50 5.56 -27.37
C GLU A 742 40.16 4.36 -26.48
N LEU A 743 40.04 4.55 -25.15
CA LEU A 743 39.65 3.51 -24.20
C LEU A 743 38.25 2.98 -24.52
N ASP A 744 38.19 1.67 -24.72
CA ASP A 744 36.97 0.93 -24.95
C ASP A 744 36.45 0.34 -23.64
N THR A 745 35.34 0.89 -23.16
CA THR A 745 34.66 0.47 -21.94
C THR A 745 33.16 0.34 -22.22
N PRO A 746 32.78 -0.60 -23.11
CA PRO A 746 31.39 -0.72 -23.56
C PRO A 746 30.42 -0.98 -22.41
N VAL A 747 30.83 -1.67 -21.33
CA VAL A 747 29.96 -1.93 -20.18
C VAL A 747 29.75 -0.68 -19.34
N ILE A 748 30.79 0.10 -19.06
CA ILE A 748 30.67 1.38 -18.33
C ILE A 748 29.92 2.41 -19.19
N ALA A 749 30.14 2.43 -20.51
CA ALA A 749 29.37 3.25 -21.44
C ALA A 749 27.89 2.86 -21.44
N GLN A 750 27.59 1.56 -21.40
CA GLN A 750 26.23 1.05 -21.23
C GLN A 750 25.65 1.46 -19.87
N LEU A 751 26.39 1.34 -18.77
CA LEU A 751 25.95 1.81 -17.45
C LEU A 751 25.61 3.31 -17.45
N ALA A 752 26.40 4.12 -18.14
CA ALA A 752 26.14 5.55 -18.29
C ALA A 752 24.90 5.82 -19.17
N ALA A 753 24.72 5.08 -20.26
CA ALA A 753 23.55 5.19 -21.13
C ALA A 753 22.25 4.73 -20.44
N GLU A 754 22.33 3.73 -19.56
CA GLU A 754 21.20 3.19 -18.80
C GLU A 754 20.97 3.91 -17.46
N GLY A 755 21.93 4.73 -17.01
CA GLY A 755 21.90 5.43 -15.73
C GLY A 755 22.11 6.94 -15.86
N MET A 756 22.75 7.52 -14.84
CA MET A 756 23.12 8.93 -14.77
C MET A 756 24.63 9.09 -14.66
N VAL A 757 25.17 10.05 -15.42
CA VAL A 757 26.55 10.51 -15.28
C VAL A 757 26.60 11.75 -14.38
N ILE A 758 27.44 11.73 -13.35
CA ILE A 758 27.68 12.91 -12.50
C ILE A 758 28.99 13.56 -12.95
N ASP A 759 28.89 14.81 -13.39
CA ASP A 759 30.05 15.53 -13.91
C ASP A 759 31.00 15.96 -12.78
N GLY A 760 30.50 16.58 -11.73
CA GLY A 760 31.27 17.25 -10.69
C GLY A 760 31.60 16.38 -9.48
N ALA A 761 31.87 15.09 -9.65
CA ALA A 761 32.27 14.21 -8.55
C ALA A 761 33.76 14.32 -8.24
N HIS A 762 34.11 14.52 -6.97
CA HIS A 762 35.49 14.78 -6.53
C HIS A 762 35.87 14.01 -5.26
N GLN A 763 37.18 13.84 -5.06
CA GLN A 763 37.75 13.38 -3.79
C GLN A 763 38.39 14.57 -3.06
N MET A 764 38.22 14.71 -1.74
CA MET A 764 38.73 15.89 -1.01
C MET A 764 40.27 15.96 -0.89
N GLY A 765 41.01 14.95 -1.34
CA GLY A 765 42.46 14.92 -1.34
C GLY A 765 43.04 13.96 -0.29
N ALA A 766 44.24 14.29 0.20
CA ALA A 766 44.99 13.45 1.12
C ALA A 766 46.09 14.20 1.90
N TRP A 767 46.26 13.86 3.18
CA TRP A 767 47.45 14.24 3.96
C TRP A 767 48.64 13.29 3.79
N CYS A 768 48.54 12.30 2.89
CA CYS A 768 49.60 11.32 2.64
C CYS A 768 49.69 10.98 1.15
N CYS A 769 50.84 10.45 0.73
CA CYS A 769 51.09 10.11 -0.68
C CYS A 769 50.12 9.06 -1.26
N GLY A 770 49.60 8.15 -0.43
CA GLY A 770 48.60 7.18 -0.85
C GLY A 770 47.19 7.76 -0.81
N VAL A 771 46.82 8.57 -1.81
CA VAL A 771 45.52 9.28 -1.90
C VAL A 771 44.32 8.33 -1.76
N CYS A 772 44.43 7.10 -2.26
CA CYS A 772 43.40 6.08 -2.11
C CYS A 772 43.07 5.72 -0.65
N THR A 773 44.00 5.93 0.29
CA THR A 773 43.75 5.67 1.72
C THR A 773 42.65 6.59 2.26
N PRO A 774 42.85 7.91 2.38
CA PRO A 774 41.82 8.80 2.89
C PRO A 774 40.56 8.81 2.04
N SER A 775 40.68 8.73 0.70
CA SER A 775 39.52 8.64 -0.18
C SER A 775 38.60 7.47 0.19
N ARG A 776 39.13 6.25 0.33
CA ARG A 776 38.33 5.09 0.73
C ARG A 776 37.81 5.17 2.17
N HIS A 777 38.50 5.87 3.07
CA HIS A 777 37.99 6.11 4.43
C HIS A 777 36.77 7.04 4.39
N MET A 778 36.83 8.10 3.58
CA MET A 778 35.70 9.01 3.36
C MET A 778 34.49 8.27 2.78
N ILE A 779 34.69 7.44 1.73
CA ILE A 779 33.61 6.60 1.15
C ILE A 779 32.90 5.78 2.23
N MET A 780 33.66 5.12 3.11
CA MET A 780 33.10 4.17 4.07
C MET A 780 32.50 4.81 5.31
N SER A 781 33.00 5.97 5.75
CA SER A 781 32.60 6.59 7.03
C SER A 781 31.73 7.82 6.87
N GLY A 782 31.65 8.40 5.68
CA GLY A 782 30.98 9.67 5.44
C GLY A 782 31.63 10.87 6.11
N ARG A 783 32.84 10.73 6.67
CA ARG A 783 33.58 11.85 7.28
C ARG A 783 34.37 12.62 6.23
N THR A 784 34.58 13.91 6.48
CA THR A 784 35.47 14.77 5.70
C THR A 784 36.94 14.36 5.84
N LEU A 785 37.79 14.92 4.98
CA LEU A 785 39.22 14.61 4.91
C LEU A 785 39.87 14.55 6.30
N TRP A 786 39.81 15.62 7.08
CA TRP A 786 40.53 15.68 8.36
C TRP A 786 39.91 14.87 9.49
N HIS A 787 38.68 14.38 9.29
CA HIS A 787 37.88 13.68 10.30
C HIS A 787 37.80 12.16 10.09
N VAL A 788 38.64 11.60 9.22
CA VAL A 788 38.83 10.14 9.14
C VAL A 788 40.10 9.71 9.88
N PRO A 789 40.17 8.46 10.35
CA PRO A 789 41.32 7.99 11.10
C PRO A 789 42.56 7.83 10.21
N ASP A 790 43.72 7.91 10.85
CA ASP A 790 45.00 7.55 10.26
C ASP A 790 45.37 6.10 10.59
N LYS A 791 46.39 5.55 9.92
CA LYS A 791 46.99 4.30 10.36
C LYS A 791 47.62 4.49 11.75
N PRO A 792 47.40 3.55 12.68
CA PRO A 792 47.99 3.62 14.00
C PRO A 792 49.50 3.87 13.93
N LYS A 793 49.98 4.83 14.73
CA LYS A 793 51.41 5.19 14.89
C LYS A 793 52.05 5.98 13.72
N LEU A 794 51.31 6.42 12.70
CA LEU A 794 51.87 7.28 11.64
C LEU A 794 51.73 8.78 11.92
N GLY A 795 50.65 9.22 12.58
CA GLY A 795 50.47 10.62 13.02
C GLY A 795 50.46 11.65 11.89
N ARG A 796 50.05 11.26 10.67
CA ARG A 796 50.03 12.12 9.47
C ARG A 796 48.78 12.98 9.38
N ASN A 797 47.66 12.50 9.93
CA ASN A 797 46.51 13.34 10.21
C ASN A 797 46.64 13.86 11.66
N PRO A 798 46.88 15.17 11.86
CA PRO A 798 47.06 15.72 13.20
C PRO A 798 45.79 15.68 14.07
N ILE A 799 44.61 15.54 13.45
CA ILE A 799 43.31 15.51 14.15
C ILE A 799 42.85 14.07 14.45
N ALA A 800 43.54 13.04 13.94
CA ALA A 800 43.09 11.64 14.03
C ALA A 800 42.96 11.07 15.45
N LEU A 801 43.51 11.74 16.47
CA LEU A 801 43.40 11.34 17.88
C LEU A 801 42.36 12.16 18.66
N ASN A 802 41.74 13.17 18.04
CA ASN A 802 40.71 13.97 18.69
C ASN A 802 39.38 13.18 18.67
N PRO A 803 38.88 12.72 19.83
CA PRO A 803 37.70 11.84 19.89
C PRO A 803 36.39 12.55 19.52
N LEU A 804 36.35 13.89 19.47
CA LEU A 804 35.17 14.61 18.96
C LEU A 804 35.05 14.50 17.44
N HIS A 805 36.18 14.59 16.74
CA HIS A 805 36.23 14.59 15.27
C HIS A 805 36.45 13.20 14.69
N VAL A 806 37.14 12.32 15.41
CA VAL A 806 37.38 10.93 15.02
C VAL A 806 37.03 10.04 16.20
N PRO A 807 35.73 9.74 16.40
CA PRO A 807 35.29 9.03 17.59
C PRO A 807 35.90 7.60 17.64
N PRO A 808 36.27 7.09 18.84
CA PRO A 808 36.93 5.78 18.95
C PRO A 808 36.13 4.60 18.38
N ASP A 809 34.80 4.72 18.37
CA ASP A 809 33.84 3.77 17.83
C ASP A 809 33.44 4.06 16.38
N LEU A 810 34.11 4.97 15.66
CA LEU A 810 33.76 5.35 14.28
C LEU A 810 33.61 4.14 13.33
N ALA A 811 34.36 3.06 13.57
CA ALA A 811 34.25 1.82 12.80
C ALA A 811 32.83 1.21 12.85
N ASP A 812 32.13 1.36 13.97
CA ASP A 812 30.75 0.88 14.20
C ASP A 812 29.70 1.73 13.49
N HIS A 813 30.10 2.89 12.97
CA HIS A 813 29.24 3.82 12.21
C HIS A 813 29.60 3.88 10.72
N THR A 814 30.37 2.91 10.23
CA THR A 814 30.74 2.84 8.80
C THR A 814 29.74 2.03 7.98
N MET A 815 29.80 2.21 6.65
CA MET A 815 28.91 1.60 5.66
C MET A 815 28.61 0.13 5.95
N ALA A 816 29.61 -0.72 6.21
CA ALA A 816 29.34 -2.12 6.49
C ALA A 816 28.59 -2.34 7.82
N ALA A 817 28.95 -1.62 8.88
CA ALA A 817 28.31 -1.76 10.18
C ALA A 817 26.84 -1.27 10.14
N VAL A 818 26.61 -0.12 9.52
CA VAL A 818 25.27 0.46 9.33
C VAL A 818 24.37 -0.45 8.50
N PHE A 819 24.89 -1.00 7.40
CA PHE A 819 24.12 -1.88 6.53
C PHE A 819 23.87 -3.25 7.18
N ASN A 820 24.84 -3.84 7.87
CA ASN A 820 24.62 -5.07 8.65
C ASN A 820 23.54 -4.87 9.72
N ALA A 821 23.58 -3.76 10.47
CA ALA A 821 22.57 -3.45 11.47
C ALA A 821 21.17 -3.29 10.86
N ALA A 822 21.09 -2.87 9.59
CA ALA A 822 19.86 -2.76 8.81
C ALA A 822 19.43 -4.08 8.13
N GLY A 823 20.11 -5.20 8.41
CA GLY A 823 19.77 -6.52 7.86
C GLY A 823 20.25 -6.75 6.43
N TYR A 824 21.31 -6.05 5.98
CA TYR A 824 21.97 -6.37 4.72
C TYR A 824 23.08 -7.40 4.90
N ASP A 825 23.22 -8.28 3.92
CA ASP A 825 24.43 -9.07 3.76
C ASP A 825 25.53 -8.25 3.08
N THR A 826 26.62 -8.04 3.81
CA THR A 826 27.71 -7.18 3.33
C THR A 826 28.90 -8.03 2.88
N MET A 827 29.34 -7.79 1.64
CA MET A 827 30.52 -8.44 1.05
C MET A 827 31.49 -7.40 0.53
N ARG A 828 32.78 -7.69 0.68
CA ARG A 828 33.85 -6.87 0.16
C ARG A 828 34.91 -7.69 -0.53
N THR A 829 35.36 -7.19 -1.67
CA THR A 829 36.70 -7.51 -2.21
C THR A 829 37.40 -6.23 -2.62
N CYS A 830 38.68 -6.11 -2.29
CA CYS A 830 39.47 -4.92 -2.59
C CYS A 830 40.99 -5.17 -2.46
N LYS A 831 41.79 -4.15 -2.77
CA LYS A 831 43.23 -4.13 -2.51
C LYS A 831 43.54 -4.06 -1.02
N LYS A 832 44.39 -4.97 -0.55
CA LYS A 832 44.86 -4.99 0.85
C LYS A 832 45.78 -3.78 1.16
N GLY A 833 45.59 -3.17 2.32
CA GLY A 833 46.55 -2.24 2.95
C GLY A 833 46.32 -0.74 2.75
N ASN A 834 45.46 -0.31 1.83
CA ASN A 834 45.16 1.12 1.56
C ASN A 834 43.67 1.42 1.76
N SER A 835 43.11 0.97 2.88
CA SER A 835 41.71 1.16 3.27
C SER A 835 41.58 1.17 4.79
N TYR A 836 40.41 1.51 5.30
CA TYR A 836 40.13 1.57 6.74
C TYR A 836 39.95 0.18 7.32
N ALA A 837 41.02 -0.41 7.85
CA ALA A 837 41.03 -1.83 8.27
C ALA A 837 39.94 -2.18 9.29
N ALA A 838 39.65 -1.30 10.26
CA ALA A 838 38.59 -1.54 11.24
C ALA A 838 37.20 -1.57 10.59
N ALA A 839 36.92 -0.68 9.63
CA ALA A 839 35.67 -0.71 8.86
C ALA A 839 35.61 -1.88 7.88
N ASN A 840 36.73 -2.26 7.26
CA ASN A 840 36.79 -3.44 6.40
C ASN A 840 36.38 -4.71 7.18
N ALA A 841 36.80 -4.83 8.44
CA ALA A 841 36.46 -5.96 9.30
C ALA A 841 34.98 -6.02 9.71
N LYS A 842 34.19 -4.97 9.43
CA LYS A 842 32.75 -4.95 9.67
C LYS A 842 31.96 -5.62 8.55
N PHE A 843 32.52 -5.84 7.36
CA PHE A 843 31.82 -6.61 6.33
C PHE A 843 31.69 -8.08 6.76
N THR A 844 30.54 -8.69 6.49
CA THR A 844 30.27 -10.11 6.80
C THR A 844 31.22 -11.04 6.04
N VAL A 845 31.49 -10.73 4.77
CA VAL A 845 32.43 -11.47 3.91
C VAL A 845 33.52 -10.55 3.40
N VAL A 846 34.80 -10.91 3.62
CA VAL A 846 35.96 -10.11 3.19
C VAL A 846 36.97 -10.96 2.40
N HIS A 847 37.20 -10.57 1.16
CA HIS A 847 38.21 -11.15 0.27
C HIS A 847 39.13 -10.06 -0.31
N ASP A 848 40.04 -9.53 0.52
CA ASP A 848 40.99 -8.51 0.10
C ASP A 848 42.33 -9.12 -0.35
N ALA A 849 42.81 -8.75 -1.53
CA ALA A 849 44.11 -9.16 -2.07
C ALA A 849 44.69 -8.09 -3.02
N VAL A 850 46.01 -8.05 -3.14
CA VAL A 850 46.68 -7.22 -4.16
C VAL A 850 46.71 -8.01 -5.47
N LYS A 851 45.96 -7.56 -6.48
CA LYS A 851 45.79 -8.26 -7.77
C LYS A 851 46.04 -7.35 -8.96
N ARG A 852 47.32 -7.13 -9.27
CA ARG A 852 47.80 -6.19 -10.30
C ARG A 852 48.53 -6.89 -11.46
N GLY A 853 48.28 -8.18 -11.67
CA GLY A 853 48.92 -8.98 -12.71
C GLY A 853 48.04 -9.17 -13.95
N ALA A 854 48.63 -9.70 -15.02
CA ALA A 854 47.98 -9.88 -16.31
C ALA A 854 47.12 -11.15 -16.46
N THR A 855 47.01 -12.01 -15.43
CA THR A 855 46.23 -13.27 -15.49
C THR A 855 44.96 -13.21 -14.67
N ASP A 856 44.06 -14.18 -14.84
CA ASP A 856 42.81 -14.21 -14.07
C ASP A 856 43.05 -14.45 -12.57
N GLU A 857 44.11 -15.18 -12.20
CA GLU A 857 44.48 -15.46 -10.81
C GLU A 857 45.19 -14.28 -10.14
N SER A 858 45.81 -13.41 -10.92
CA SER A 858 46.69 -12.34 -10.44
C SER A 858 46.17 -10.92 -10.71
N GLY A 859 45.14 -10.77 -11.54
CA GLY A 859 44.59 -9.48 -11.98
C GLY A 859 43.12 -9.26 -11.62
N SER A 860 42.45 -8.40 -12.40
CA SER A 860 41.09 -7.92 -12.11
C SER A 860 40.05 -9.05 -12.01
N ALA A 861 40.19 -10.12 -12.79
CA ALA A 861 39.25 -11.25 -12.78
C ALA A 861 39.21 -11.99 -11.44
N TRP A 862 40.29 -11.93 -10.65
CA TRP A 862 40.29 -12.51 -9.32
C TRP A 862 39.25 -11.86 -8.41
N HIS A 863 39.12 -10.53 -8.46
CA HIS A 863 38.12 -9.80 -7.68
C HIS A 863 36.70 -10.14 -8.15
N ALA A 864 36.47 -10.16 -9.47
CA ALA A 864 35.19 -10.56 -10.05
C ALA A 864 34.80 -11.97 -9.62
N LYS A 865 35.74 -12.91 -9.64
CA LYS A 865 35.54 -14.29 -9.18
C LYS A 865 35.07 -14.36 -7.73
N GLN A 866 35.53 -13.48 -6.83
CA GLN A 866 35.04 -13.49 -5.44
C GLN A 866 33.57 -13.05 -5.36
N VAL A 867 33.20 -12.01 -6.13
CA VAL A 867 31.82 -11.56 -6.22
C VAL A 867 30.93 -12.62 -6.86
N LEU A 868 31.37 -13.24 -7.96
CA LEU A 868 30.65 -14.31 -8.64
C LEU A 868 30.44 -15.51 -7.73
N ASN A 869 31.47 -15.96 -7.00
CA ASN A 869 31.36 -17.05 -6.03
C ASN A 869 30.36 -16.71 -4.91
N TYR A 870 30.39 -15.47 -4.39
CA TYR A 870 29.45 -15.00 -3.39
C TYR A 870 28.01 -15.02 -3.92
N LEU A 871 27.78 -14.50 -5.12
CA LEU A 871 26.47 -14.52 -5.79
C LEU A 871 26.00 -15.95 -6.11
N ASP A 872 26.91 -16.85 -6.48
CA ASP A 872 26.61 -18.28 -6.67
C ASP A 872 26.17 -18.94 -5.36
N GLN A 873 26.86 -18.67 -4.26
CA GLN A 873 26.48 -19.17 -2.94
C GLN A 873 25.09 -18.68 -2.54
N ARG A 874 24.82 -17.37 -2.68
CA ARG A 874 23.50 -16.79 -2.42
C ARG A 874 22.41 -17.45 -3.24
N LYS A 875 22.65 -17.62 -4.55
CA LYS A 875 21.71 -18.29 -5.45
C LYS A 875 21.44 -19.73 -5.00
N ASN A 876 22.47 -20.45 -4.54
CA ASN A 876 22.35 -21.83 -4.11
C ASN A 876 21.67 -21.99 -2.74
N SER A 877 21.80 -21.00 -1.85
CA SER A 877 21.13 -20.98 -0.55
C SER A 877 19.75 -20.33 -0.57
N ASP A 878 19.29 -19.87 -1.74
CA ASP A 878 18.06 -19.09 -1.92
C ASP A 878 17.97 -17.88 -0.97
N ASP A 879 19.10 -17.22 -0.76
CA ASP A 879 19.22 -16.07 0.14
C ASP A 879 18.54 -14.83 -0.45
N GLN A 880 17.48 -14.38 0.23
CA GLN A 880 16.60 -13.30 -0.22
C GLN A 880 16.89 -11.94 0.44
N ASP A 881 17.84 -11.88 1.37
CA ASP A 881 18.19 -10.65 2.08
C ASP A 881 18.82 -9.63 1.11
N PRO A 882 18.69 -8.32 1.36
CA PRO A 882 19.33 -7.32 0.52
C PRO A 882 20.85 -7.37 0.73
N PHE A 883 21.64 -7.12 -0.33
CA PHE A 883 23.10 -7.14 -0.21
C PHE A 883 23.76 -5.80 -0.52
N LEU A 884 24.90 -5.57 0.12
CA LEU A 884 25.85 -4.51 -0.21
C LEU A 884 27.17 -5.17 -0.60
N ILE A 885 27.53 -5.06 -1.89
CA ILE A 885 28.80 -5.55 -2.41
C ILE A 885 29.71 -4.36 -2.67
N TYR A 886 30.79 -4.26 -1.89
CA TYR A 886 31.90 -3.35 -2.15
C TYR A 886 32.89 -4.03 -3.11
N PHE A 887 32.76 -3.74 -4.40
CA PHE A 887 33.52 -4.36 -5.48
C PHE A 887 34.70 -3.47 -5.88
N GLY A 888 35.79 -3.57 -5.12
CA GLY A 888 37.00 -2.80 -5.35
C GLY A 888 38.06 -3.55 -6.16
N PHE A 889 38.67 -2.85 -7.13
CA PHE A 889 39.77 -3.39 -7.92
C PHE A 889 41.13 -2.92 -7.40
N SER A 890 42.15 -3.74 -7.66
CA SER A 890 43.55 -3.34 -7.51
C SER A 890 44.10 -2.62 -8.74
N HIS A 891 43.48 -2.79 -9.91
CA HIS A 891 43.80 -2.11 -11.16
C HIS A 891 42.96 -0.82 -11.33
N PRO A 892 43.35 0.09 -12.23
CA PRO A 892 44.63 0.19 -12.95
C PRO A 892 45.82 0.74 -12.13
N HIS A 893 45.96 0.36 -10.86
CA HIS A 893 47.14 0.73 -10.06
C HIS A 893 48.44 0.10 -10.56
N ASP A 894 49.56 0.77 -10.34
CA ASP A 894 50.89 0.27 -10.70
C ASP A 894 51.31 -0.98 -9.88
N THR A 895 51.98 -1.98 -10.47
CA THR A 895 52.32 -2.12 -11.90
C THR A 895 51.09 -2.43 -12.75
N ARG A 896 50.88 -1.67 -13.83
CA ARG A 896 49.73 -1.77 -14.73
C ARG A 896 49.90 -2.92 -15.71
N ASP A 897 49.77 -4.14 -15.24
CA ASP A 897 50.03 -5.32 -16.06
C ASP A 897 48.74 -5.78 -16.74
N GLY A 898 48.61 -5.43 -18.02
CA GLY A 898 47.42 -5.69 -18.82
C GLY A 898 47.37 -7.12 -19.37
N LYS A 899 46.16 -7.63 -19.66
CA LYS A 899 46.05 -8.91 -20.36
C LYS A 899 46.72 -8.85 -21.74
N PRO A 900 47.43 -9.90 -22.19
CA PRO A 900 48.17 -9.87 -23.47
C PRO A 900 47.34 -9.43 -24.67
N GLU A 901 46.10 -9.89 -24.77
CA GLU A 901 45.17 -9.56 -25.86
C GLU A 901 44.72 -8.09 -25.83
N LEU A 902 44.53 -7.51 -24.64
CA LEU A 902 44.15 -6.10 -24.48
C LEU A 902 45.36 -5.18 -24.67
N LEU A 903 46.54 -5.57 -24.21
CA LEU A 903 47.79 -4.88 -24.52
C LEU A 903 48.02 -4.82 -26.03
N ALA A 904 47.81 -5.94 -26.74
CA ALA A 904 47.92 -5.98 -28.20
C ALA A 904 46.92 -5.03 -28.89
N LYS A 905 45.67 -4.95 -28.39
CA LYS A 905 44.64 -4.01 -28.90
C LYS A 905 45.11 -2.56 -28.86
N TYR A 906 45.68 -2.13 -27.74
CA TYR A 906 46.20 -0.77 -27.55
C TYR A 906 47.67 -0.60 -27.95
N GLY A 907 48.27 -1.57 -28.64
CA GLY A 907 49.68 -1.51 -29.05
C GLY A 907 50.68 -1.33 -27.89
N ALA A 908 50.30 -1.71 -26.68
CA ALA A 908 51.08 -1.52 -25.46
C ALA A 908 51.81 -2.80 -25.06
N VAL A 909 52.85 -2.66 -24.23
CA VAL A 909 53.56 -3.78 -23.61
C VAL A 909 53.88 -3.48 -22.15
N ASP A 910 53.99 -4.52 -21.34
CA ASP A 910 54.46 -4.43 -19.95
C ASP A 910 55.97 -4.21 -19.89
N HIS A 911 56.38 -3.00 -20.27
CA HIS A 911 57.79 -2.62 -20.36
C HIS A 911 58.47 -2.61 -18.99
N ARG A 912 59.61 -3.30 -18.88
CA ARG A 912 60.38 -3.45 -17.62
C ARG A 912 61.80 -2.90 -17.68
N GLU A 913 62.27 -2.52 -18.86
CA GLU A 913 63.64 -2.02 -19.03
C GLU A 913 63.71 -0.50 -18.86
N LYS A 914 64.43 -0.03 -17.83
CA LYS A 914 64.59 1.41 -17.56
C LYS A 914 65.37 2.16 -18.65
N SER A 915 66.25 1.47 -19.36
CA SER A 915 67.24 2.06 -20.26
C SER A 915 66.78 2.12 -21.73
N SER A 916 65.61 1.59 -22.06
CA SER A 916 65.09 1.54 -23.43
C SER A 916 63.67 2.10 -23.49
N LEU A 917 63.27 2.60 -24.67
CA LEU A 917 61.89 3.01 -24.91
C LEU A 917 61.01 1.78 -25.20
N PRO A 918 59.76 1.73 -24.74
CA PRO A 918 58.83 0.64 -25.10
C PRO A 918 58.64 0.61 -26.62
N PRO A 919 58.35 -0.52 -27.30
CA PRO A 919 58.13 -0.59 -28.76
C PRO A 919 57.16 0.48 -29.29
N ALA A 920 57.46 1.08 -30.44
CA ALA A 920 56.54 2.02 -31.08
C ALA A 920 55.44 1.22 -31.77
N ASN A 921 54.18 1.63 -31.58
CA ASN A 921 53.06 0.96 -32.22
C ASN A 921 52.00 1.99 -32.62
N PRO A 922 51.49 1.95 -33.88
CA PRO A 922 50.47 2.89 -34.33
C PRO A 922 49.16 2.83 -33.55
N ASN A 923 48.85 1.71 -32.89
CA ASN A 923 47.65 1.52 -32.07
C ASN A 923 47.79 2.08 -30.65
N GLN A 924 48.96 2.61 -30.26
CA GLN A 924 49.12 3.25 -28.96
C GLN A 924 48.26 4.51 -28.87
N PRO A 925 47.54 4.73 -27.75
CA PRO A 925 46.71 5.91 -27.56
C PRO A 925 47.45 7.20 -27.85
N LYS A 926 46.74 8.21 -28.34
CA LYS A 926 47.28 9.57 -28.48
C LYS A 926 47.61 10.20 -27.13
N LEU A 927 48.51 11.18 -27.15
CA LEU A 927 48.78 12.00 -25.98
C LEU A 927 47.54 12.84 -25.61
N PRO A 928 47.24 13.03 -24.30
CA PRO A 928 46.15 13.88 -23.87
C PRO A 928 46.41 15.35 -24.21
N ARG A 929 45.35 16.15 -24.37
CA ARG A 929 45.44 17.57 -24.76
C ARG A 929 46.31 18.41 -23.80
N ASN A 930 46.23 18.10 -22.51
CA ASN A 930 47.04 18.71 -21.45
C ASN A 930 48.34 17.94 -21.17
N TYR A 931 48.89 17.19 -22.11
CA TYR A 931 50.21 16.58 -21.97
C TYR A 931 51.32 17.64 -21.92
N LEU A 932 52.30 17.42 -21.03
CA LEU A 932 53.60 18.07 -21.08
C LEU A 932 54.71 17.04 -20.84
N PRO A 933 55.91 17.21 -21.40
CA PRO A 933 57.04 16.33 -21.10
C PRO A 933 57.56 16.50 -19.65
N LYS A 934 57.23 17.60 -18.99
CA LYS A 934 57.58 17.89 -17.59
C LYS A 934 56.66 18.96 -17.03
N HIS A 935 56.24 18.82 -15.78
CA HIS A 935 55.51 19.87 -15.06
C HIS A 935 56.38 21.14 -14.90
N PRO A 936 55.83 22.35 -15.13
CA PRO A 936 56.64 23.57 -15.27
C PRO A 936 57.29 24.07 -13.97
N PHE A 937 56.79 23.65 -12.82
CA PHE A 937 57.33 23.99 -11.51
C PHE A 937 57.24 22.79 -10.55
N ASN A 938 57.83 22.91 -9.36
CA ASN A 938 57.72 21.88 -8.33
C ASN A 938 56.33 21.93 -7.67
N ASN A 939 55.55 20.85 -7.77
CA ASN A 939 54.19 20.79 -7.24
C ASN A 939 54.10 20.43 -5.74
N THR A 940 55.21 20.46 -4.99
CA THR A 940 55.37 20.07 -3.57
C THR A 940 55.55 18.57 -3.28
N ASP A 941 55.44 17.67 -4.26
CA ASP A 941 55.68 16.23 -4.03
C ASP A 941 56.15 15.46 -5.29
N MET A 942 57.17 16.01 -5.97
CA MET A 942 57.65 15.51 -7.28
C MET A 942 58.50 14.22 -7.21
N LYS A 943 58.72 13.64 -6.03
CA LYS A 943 59.69 12.53 -5.81
C LYS A 943 59.04 11.23 -5.35
N VAL A 944 57.71 11.21 -5.21
CA VAL A 944 57.00 10.00 -4.76
C VAL A 944 57.13 8.87 -5.76
N ARG A 945 56.92 7.64 -5.27
CA ARG A 945 56.95 6.42 -6.08
C ARG A 945 56.17 6.56 -7.39
N ASP A 946 54.95 7.09 -7.33
CA ASP A 946 54.04 7.20 -8.47
C ASP A 946 54.55 8.17 -9.53
N GLU A 947 55.41 9.10 -9.11
CA GLU A 947 55.94 10.17 -9.94
C GLU A 947 57.25 9.76 -10.65
N VAL A 948 58.09 8.93 -10.00
CA VAL A 948 59.45 8.64 -10.49
C VAL A 948 59.82 7.15 -10.55
N ASN A 949 59.01 6.25 -9.99
CA ASN A 949 59.35 4.82 -9.87
C ASN A 949 58.27 3.85 -10.37
N VAL A 950 57.33 4.33 -11.19
CA VAL A 950 56.35 3.46 -11.87
C VAL A 950 57.06 2.62 -12.93
N SER A 951 56.95 1.28 -12.83
CA SER A 951 57.56 0.38 -13.81
C SER A 951 57.03 0.67 -15.22
N GLY A 952 57.92 0.90 -16.17
CA GLY A 952 57.60 1.22 -17.56
C GLY A 952 57.76 2.70 -17.89
N VAL A 953 57.56 3.60 -16.91
CA VAL A 953 57.63 5.06 -17.09
C VAL A 953 58.80 5.69 -16.35
N TRP A 954 58.95 5.39 -15.06
CA TRP A 954 59.94 6.00 -14.17
C TRP A 954 59.97 7.53 -14.29
N THR A 955 61.06 8.11 -14.80
CA THR A 955 61.21 9.55 -15.06
C THR A 955 61.06 9.91 -16.54
N ASN A 956 60.84 8.92 -17.43
CA ASN A 956 60.76 9.11 -18.87
C ASN A 956 59.32 9.46 -19.26
N ARG A 957 59.06 10.75 -19.50
CA ARG A 957 57.74 11.27 -19.89
C ARG A 957 57.72 11.71 -21.35
N ASP A 958 58.49 11.04 -22.20
CA ASP A 958 58.44 11.26 -23.65
C ASP A 958 57.16 10.69 -24.25
N GLU A 959 56.86 11.10 -25.49
CA GLU A 959 55.66 10.68 -26.21
C GLU A 959 55.47 9.15 -26.16
N ARG A 960 56.50 8.39 -26.53
CA ARG A 960 56.38 6.95 -26.73
C ARG A 960 56.18 6.23 -25.40
N THR A 961 56.85 6.68 -24.35
CA THR A 961 56.67 6.12 -23.01
C THR A 961 55.27 6.41 -22.45
N ILE A 962 54.77 7.64 -22.58
CA ILE A 962 53.44 8.00 -22.07
C ILE A 962 52.32 7.33 -22.87
N ARG A 963 52.43 7.28 -24.20
CA ARG A 963 51.45 6.59 -25.04
C ARG A 963 51.38 5.08 -24.73
N ASN A 964 52.52 4.43 -24.48
CA ASN A 964 52.53 3.04 -24.01
C ASN A 964 51.88 2.90 -22.63
N GLU A 965 52.15 3.80 -21.69
CA GLU A 965 51.55 3.74 -20.35
C GLU A 965 50.03 3.97 -20.37
N LEU A 966 49.54 4.91 -21.19
CA LEU A 966 48.10 5.07 -21.44
C LEU A 966 47.51 3.78 -22.01
N GLY A 967 48.18 3.13 -22.96
CA GLY A 967 47.72 1.85 -23.50
C GLY A 967 47.68 0.72 -22.46
N ARG A 968 48.61 0.71 -21.48
CA ARG A 968 48.57 -0.25 -20.35
C ARG A 968 47.45 0.05 -19.37
N GLU A 969 47.23 1.33 -19.05
CA GLU A 969 46.11 1.77 -18.24
C GLU A 969 44.78 1.42 -18.92
N PHE A 970 44.65 1.66 -20.23
CA PHE A 970 43.47 1.30 -21.02
C PHE A 970 43.24 -0.21 -21.06
N ALA A 971 44.29 -1.01 -21.23
CA ALA A 971 44.18 -2.46 -21.16
C ALA A 971 43.70 -2.95 -19.78
N CYS A 972 44.16 -2.32 -18.70
CA CYS A 972 43.70 -2.63 -17.34
C CYS A 972 42.25 -2.19 -17.11
N SER A 973 41.89 -0.99 -17.56
CA SER A 973 40.55 -0.39 -17.46
C SER A 973 39.52 -1.16 -18.29
N GLU A 974 39.85 -1.60 -19.51
CA GLU A 974 38.98 -2.48 -20.30
C GLU A 974 38.85 -3.87 -19.65
N ASN A 975 39.91 -4.41 -19.01
CA ASN A 975 39.76 -5.65 -18.25
C ASN A 975 38.82 -5.50 -17.05
N ILE A 976 38.82 -4.34 -16.38
CA ILE A 976 37.85 -4.00 -15.35
C ILE A 976 36.44 -3.94 -15.94
N ASP A 977 36.25 -3.30 -17.08
CA ASP A 977 34.97 -3.25 -17.80
C ASP A 977 34.41 -4.64 -18.10
N ILE A 978 35.25 -5.55 -18.62
CA ILE A 978 34.90 -6.96 -18.86
C ILE A 978 34.45 -7.64 -17.56
N GLN A 979 35.18 -7.40 -16.46
CA GLN A 979 34.87 -7.99 -15.15
C GLN A 979 33.56 -7.45 -14.55
N ILE A 980 33.30 -6.16 -14.72
CA ILE A 980 32.03 -5.54 -14.35
C ILE A 980 30.92 -6.20 -15.17
N GLY A 981 31.11 -6.36 -16.48
CA GLY A 981 30.17 -7.04 -17.37
C GLY A 981 29.79 -8.45 -16.89
N ALA A 982 30.77 -9.23 -16.43
CA ALA A 982 30.53 -10.57 -15.89
C ALA A 982 29.65 -10.56 -14.63
N VAL A 983 29.89 -9.62 -13.70
CA VAL A 983 29.07 -9.47 -12.48
C VAL A 983 27.66 -8.96 -12.81
N LEU A 984 27.54 -7.98 -13.71
CA LEU A 984 26.24 -7.47 -14.14
C LEU A 984 25.41 -8.55 -14.86
N GLU A 985 26.04 -9.35 -15.71
CA GLU A 985 25.40 -10.50 -16.35
C GLU A 985 24.95 -11.54 -15.32
N LYS A 986 25.76 -11.79 -14.28
CA LYS A 986 25.36 -12.68 -13.19
C LYS A 986 24.13 -12.15 -12.45
N LEU A 987 24.10 -10.86 -12.11
CA LEU A 987 22.93 -10.22 -11.48
C LEU A 987 21.70 -10.29 -12.39
N ARG A 988 21.88 -10.13 -13.71
CA ARG A 988 20.80 -10.28 -14.70
C ARG A 988 20.24 -11.70 -14.71
N GLN A 989 21.11 -12.71 -14.73
CA GLN A 989 20.72 -14.12 -14.68
C GLN A 989 20.05 -14.53 -13.36
N MET A 990 20.32 -13.79 -12.28
CA MET A 990 19.67 -13.98 -10.98
C MET A 990 18.34 -13.22 -10.88
N GLY A 991 18.03 -12.34 -11.83
CA GLY A 991 16.85 -11.45 -11.74
C GLY A 991 17.00 -10.31 -10.73
N GLU A 992 18.22 -10.06 -10.23
CA GLU A 992 18.49 -9.06 -9.18
C GLU A 992 18.97 -7.71 -9.75
N LEU A 993 19.36 -7.66 -11.03
CA LEU A 993 19.95 -6.46 -11.66
C LEU A 993 19.04 -5.23 -11.58
N GLU A 994 17.74 -5.40 -11.82
CA GLU A 994 16.79 -4.29 -11.85
C GLU A 994 16.49 -3.72 -10.45
N ASN A 995 16.71 -4.51 -9.39
CA ASN A 995 16.58 -4.07 -7.99
C ASN A 995 17.93 -3.58 -7.41
N THR A 996 18.99 -3.48 -8.22
CA THR A 996 20.34 -3.12 -7.76
C THR A 996 20.70 -1.68 -8.14
N TYR A 997 21.04 -0.84 -7.16
CA TYR A 997 21.80 0.38 -7.42
C TYR A 997 23.27 0.04 -7.66
N ILE A 998 23.78 0.44 -8.82
CA ILE A 998 25.16 0.25 -9.24
C ILE A 998 25.84 1.61 -9.23
N PHE A 999 26.82 1.76 -8.36
CA PHE A 999 27.69 2.91 -8.30
C PHE A 999 29.02 2.54 -8.93
N TYR A 1000 29.47 3.29 -9.92
CA TYR A 1000 30.80 3.16 -10.48
C TYR A 1000 31.60 4.42 -10.23
N THR A 1001 32.75 4.27 -9.58
CA THR A 1001 33.69 5.38 -9.38
C THR A 1001 35.14 4.92 -9.33
N SER A 1002 36.06 5.85 -9.18
CA SER A 1002 37.46 5.58 -8.82
C SER A 1002 37.79 6.30 -7.51
N ASP A 1003 38.75 5.81 -6.74
CA ASP A 1003 39.13 6.50 -5.50
C ASP A 1003 39.86 7.84 -5.72
N HIS A 1004 40.49 8.01 -6.89
CA HIS A 1004 41.01 9.27 -7.42
C HIS A 1004 41.42 9.07 -8.90
N GLY A 1005 41.66 10.16 -9.62
CA GLY A 1005 42.24 10.10 -10.98
C GLY A 1005 43.76 9.96 -11.00
N MET A 1006 44.34 9.76 -12.19
CA MET A 1006 45.78 9.62 -12.41
C MET A 1006 46.27 10.52 -13.54
N ALA A 1007 47.47 11.09 -13.39
CA ALA A 1007 47.99 12.07 -14.35
C ALA A 1007 48.48 11.44 -15.66
N ILE A 1008 49.37 10.43 -15.61
CA ILE A 1008 49.96 9.75 -16.80
C ILE A 1008 50.33 10.74 -17.93
N GLY A 1009 51.27 11.65 -17.63
CA GLY A 1009 51.76 12.67 -18.58
C GLY A 1009 50.94 13.96 -18.64
N ARG A 1010 49.73 14.00 -18.08
CA ARG A 1010 48.92 15.23 -17.98
C ARG A 1010 49.58 16.25 -17.05
N HIS A 1011 49.62 17.50 -17.50
CA HIS A 1011 50.43 18.60 -16.96
C HIS A 1011 51.91 18.24 -16.77
N GLY A 1012 52.39 17.18 -17.44
CA GLY A 1012 53.70 16.62 -17.25
C GLY A 1012 53.95 16.07 -15.86
N LEU A 1013 52.90 15.59 -15.18
CA LEU A 1013 52.92 14.78 -13.96
C LEU A 1013 52.68 13.32 -14.31
N GLN A 1014 53.08 12.40 -13.43
CA GLN A 1014 52.82 10.97 -13.60
C GLN A 1014 51.85 10.44 -12.54
N GLY A 1015 52.00 10.87 -11.29
CA GLY A 1015 51.24 10.40 -10.13
C GLY A 1015 49.95 11.16 -9.85
N LYS A 1016 49.36 10.83 -8.70
CA LYS A 1016 48.07 11.32 -8.18
C LYS A 1016 48.19 12.45 -7.15
N GLN A 1017 49.40 12.92 -6.89
CA GLN A 1017 49.73 13.88 -5.84
C GLN A 1017 49.52 15.33 -6.34
N ASN A 1018 48.30 15.63 -6.84
CA ASN A 1018 47.93 16.92 -7.39
C ASN A 1018 46.41 17.13 -7.33
N LEU A 1019 45.93 18.34 -7.62
CA LEU A 1019 44.51 18.72 -7.59
C LEU A 1019 43.98 19.27 -8.93
N TYR A 1020 44.65 18.97 -10.05
CA TYR A 1020 44.06 19.18 -11.38
C TYR A 1020 42.85 18.25 -11.56
N GLU A 1021 41.91 18.62 -12.41
CA GLU A 1021 40.66 17.87 -12.66
C GLU A 1021 40.94 16.41 -13.02
N HIS A 1022 42.01 16.11 -13.77
CA HIS A 1022 42.34 14.71 -14.11
C HIS A 1022 42.73 13.82 -12.92
N THR A 1023 42.91 14.40 -11.73
CA THR A 1023 43.24 13.68 -10.49
C THR A 1023 42.25 13.98 -9.37
N PHE A 1024 41.80 15.22 -9.24
CA PHE A 1024 40.84 15.68 -8.24
C PHE A 1024 39.41 15.21 -8.54
N ARG A 1025 39.01 15.26 -9.81
CA ARG A 1025 37.72 14.76 -10.29
C ARG A 1025 37.81 13.26 -10.52
N VAL A 1026 36.72 12.57 -10.23
CA VAL A 1026 36.58 11.11 -10.42
C VAL A 1026 35.42 10.81 -11.35
N PRO A 1027 35.48 9.73 -12.14
CA PRO A 1027 34.30 9.24 -12.82
C PRO A 1027 33.27 8.85 -11.77
N TYR A 1028 32.01 9.19 -12.01
CA TYR A 1028 30.91 8.77 -11.15
C TYR A 1028 29.66 8.51 -11.99
N VAL A 1029 29.30 7.23 -12.09
CA VAL A 1029 28.12 6.77 -12.82
C VAL A 1029 27.22 6.03 -11.85
N VAL A 1030 25.92 6.32 -11.91
CA VAL A 1030 24.93 5.65 -11.07
C VAL A 1030 23.81 5.10 -11.93
N LYS A 1031 23.61 3.79 -11.89
CA LYS A 1031 22.43 3.10 -12.47
C LYS A 1031 21.60 2.53 -11.34
N GLY A 1032 20.28 2.56 -11.45
CA GLY A 1032 19.41 1.85 -10.51
C GLY A 1032 17.97 2.34 -10.56
N PRO A 1033 17.10 1.78 -9.70
CA PRO A 1033 15.68 2.12 -9.65
C PRO A 1033 15.44 3.63 -9.59
N GLY A 1034 14.50 4.15 -10.39
CA GLY A 1034 14.09 5.57 -10.36
C GLY A 1034 15.11 6.58 -10.94
N ILE A 1035 16.29 6.15 -11.38
CA ILE A 1035 17.26 7.04 -12.04
C ILE A 1035 16.95 7.10 -13.53
N LYS A 1036 16.81 8.32 -14.07
CA LYS A 1036 16.50 8.52 -15.50
C LYS A 1036 17.65 8.03 -16.39
N PRO A 1037 17.43 7.07 -17.30
CA PRO A 1037 18.47 6.59 -18.22
C PRO A 1037 19.02 7.71 -19.12
N GLY A 1038 20.32 7.67 -19.39
CA GLY A 1038 21.03 8.60 -20.26
C GLY A 1038 21.07 10.03 -19.72
N SER A 1039 20.74 10.22 -18.44
CA SER A 1039 20.72 11.54 -17.81
C SER A 1039 22.09 11.97 -17.31
N ARG A 1040 22.24 13.27 -17.07
CA ARG A 1040 23.50 13.87 -16.63
C ARG A 1040 23.21 15.03 -15.69
N ALA A 1041 24.02 15.18 -14.65
CA ALA A 1041 23.93 16.29 -13.72
C ALA A 1041 25.33 16.79 -13.34
N VAL A 1042 25.43 18.08 -13.00
CA VAL A 1042 26.69 18.63 -12.47
C VAL A 1042 27.03 17.95 -11.17
N GLY A 1043 26.06 17.78 -10.26
CA GLY A 1043 26.17 16.96 -9.07
C GLY A 1043 27.47 17.14 -8.30
N ASN A 1044 27.87 18.37 -7.96
CA ASN A 1044 29.06 18.72 -7.18
C ASN A 1044 29.16 17.87 -5.89
N ILE A 1045 29.66 16.64 -5.97
CA ILE A 1045 29.63 15.63 -4.90
C ILE A 1045 31.04 15.28 -4.45
N TYR A 1046 31.13 14.75 -3.23
CA TYR A 1046 32.33 14.11 -2.73
C TYR A 1046 32.13 12.62 -2.51
N HIS A 1047 33.24 11.89 -2.47
CA HIS A 1047 33.25 10.49 -2.01
C HIS A 1047 32.60 10.29 -0.64
N LEU A 1048 32.72 11.25 0.28
CA LEU A 1048 32.10 11.17 1.62
C LEU A 1048 30.57 11.16 1.57
N ASP A 1049 29.97 11.65 0.48
CA ASP A 1049 28.51 11.67 0.31
C ASP A 1049 27.93 10.28 0.01
N ALA A 1050 28.79 9.30 -0.31
CA ALA A 1050 28.36 7.94 -0.64
C ALA A 1050 27.54 7.31 0.49
N LEU A 1051 28.04 7.33 1.73
CA LEU A 1051 27.35 6.70 2.86
C LEU A 1051 25.95 7.27 3.07
N ALA A 1052 25.83 8.60 3.15
CA ALA A 1052 24.55 9.28 3.34
C ALA A 1052 23.57 8.97 2.20
N THR A 1053 24.04 8.97 0.95
CA THR A 1053 23.22 8.70 -0.23
C THR A 1053 22.75 7.24 -0.26
N LEU A 1054 23.65 6.29 0.01
CA LEU A 1054 23.29 4.86 0.06
C LEU A 1054 22.25 4.60 1.16
N CYS A 1055 22.40 5.20 2.34
CA CYS A 1055 21.43 5.08 3.43
C CYS A 1055 20.05 5.63 2.99
N GLU A 1056 19.99 6.83 2.41
CA GLU A 1056 18.72 7.42 1.97
C GLU A 1056 18.05 6.64 0.83
N LEU A 1057 18.82 6.06 -0.10
CA LEU A 1057 18.31 5.19 -1.16
C LEU A 1057 17.79 3.85 -0.61
N ALA A 1058 18.41 3.34 0.46
CA ALA A 1058 18.02 2.09 1.12
C ALA A 1058 16.91 2.25 2.17
N GLY A 1059 16.52 3.48 2.50
CA GLY A 1059 15.58 3.75 3.60
C GLY A 1059 16.19 3.45 4.98
N ILE A 1060 17.50 3.67 5.14
CA ILE A 1060 18.26 3.52 6.38
C ILE A 1060 18.59 4.92 6.91
N GLU A 1061 18.54 5.10 8.22
CA GLU A 1061 19.00 6.34 8.85
C GLU A 1061 20.52 6.45 8.74
N SER A 1062 21.01 7.58 8.21
CA SER A 1062 22.45 7.85 8.15
C SER A 1062 22.98 8.02 9.57
N PRO A 1063 24.14 7.42 9.93
CA PRO A 1063 24.70 7.58 11.27
C PRO A 1063 25.02 9.05 11.56
N ALA A 1064 24.83 9.49 12.81
CA ALA A 1064 25.08 10.86 13.24
C ALA A 1064 26.54 11.31 13.05
N THR A 1065 27.48 10.36 12.94
CA THR A 1065 28.88 10.65 12.63
C THR A 1065 29.09 11.04 11.16
N SER A 1066 28.17 10.74 10.25
CA SER A 1066 28.31 11.07 8.82
C SER A 1066 28.21 12.57 8.59
N GLU A 1067 29.16 13.15 7.85
CA GLU A 1067 29.18 14.56 7.43
C GLU A 1067 28.77 14.71 5.94
N GLY A 1068 28.45 13.59 5.28
CA GLY A 1068 28.05 13.54 3.88
C GLY A 1068 26.67 14.13 3.63
N ILE A 1069 26.53 14.82 2.50
CA ILE A 1069 25.25 15.33 2.01
C ILE A 1069 24.72 14.33 0.99
N SER A 1070 23.57 13.72 1.28
CA SER A 1070 22.95 12.83 0.30
C SER A 1070 22.65 13.56 -1.01
N PHE A 1071 23.07 12.97 -2.13
CA PHE A 1071 22.79 13.49 -3.47
C PHE A 1071 21.65 12.75 -4.17
N LYS A 1072 20.77 12.06 -3.43
CA LYS A 1072 19.56 11.43 -3.97
C LYS A 1072 18.71 12.40 -4.80
N LYS A 1073 18.55 13.65 -4.36
CA LYS A 1073 17.80 14.68 -5.12
C LYS A 1073 18.43 15.01 -6.48
N VAL A 1074 19.75 14.87 -6.61
CA VAL A 1074 20.44 14.98 -7.91
C VAL A 1074 20.11 13.77 -8.78
N LEU A 1075 20.17 12.57 -8.22
CA LEU A 1075 19.81 11.33 -8.93
C LEU A 1075 18.34 11.30 -9.41
N GLU A 1076 17.44 11.91 -8.65
CA GLU A 1076 16.02 12.09 -9.01
C GLU A 1076 15.77 13.24 -10.00
N GLY A 1077 16.81 13.97 -10.41
CA GLY A 1077 16.70 15.14 -11.30
C GLY A 1077 16.02 16.36 -10.67
N LYS A 1078 15.82 16.37 -9.34
CA LYS A 1078 15.18 17.47 -8.60
C LYS A 1078 16.14 18.60 -8.26
N GLN A 1079 17.45 18.34 -8.31
CA GLN A 1079 18.51 19.32 -8.09
C GLN A 1079 19.66 19.09 -9.07
N ASN A 1080 20.36 20.16 -9.46
CA ASN A 1080 21.54 20.03 -10.33
C ASN A 1080 22.83 19.80 -9.52
N THR A 1081 22.93 20.34 -8.30
CA THR A 1081 24.11 20.25 -7.42
C THR A 1081 23.66 20.13 -5.96
N VAL A 1082 24.52 19.57 -5.10
CA VAL A 1082 24.29 19.54 -3.63
C VAL A 1082 25.10 20.59 -2.87
N ARG A 1083 26.12 21.18 -3.49
CA ARG A 1083 26.92 22.28 -2.95
C ARG A 1083 27.47 23.16 -4.07
N ASP A 1084 27.70 24.43 -3.73
CA ASP A 1084 28.18 25.45 -4.67
C ASP A 1084 29.71 25.51 -4.74
N ILE A 1085 30.37 25.12 -3.64
CA ILE A 1085 31.81 25.19 -3.47
C ILE A 1085 32.36 23.78 -3.25
N LEU A 1086 33.47 23.48 -3.91
CA LEU A 1086 34.25 22.28 -3.72
C LEU A 1086 35.67 22.66 -3.29
N TYR A 1087 36.08 22.25 -2.11
CA TYR A 1087 37.41 22.26 -1.56
C TYR A 1087 38.18 20.94 -1.76
N GLY A 1088 39.50 21.03 -1.95
CA GLY A 1088 40.41 19.89 -1.97
C GLY A 1088 41.76 20.21 -1.37
N ALA A 1089 42.42 19.23 -0.76
CA ALA A 1089 43.73 19.39 -0.14
C ALA A 1089 44.64 18.19 -0.30
N TYR A 1090 45.86 18.42 -0.79
CA TYR A 1090 46.94 17.45 -0.80
C TYR A 1090 48.14 18.01 -0.05
N CYS A 1091 48.57 17.33 1.01
CA CYS A 1091 49.72 17.76 1.81
C CYS A 1091 50.62 16.59 2.21
N GLY A 1092 50.70 15.55 1.38
CA GLY A 1092 51.58 14.40 1.62
C GLY A 1092 53.07 14.73 1.50
N GLY A 1093 53.44 15.70 0.66
CA GLY A 1093 54.83 16.12 0.43
C GLY A 1093 55.25 17.29 1.31
N ALA A 1094 54.48 18.38 1.30
CA ALA A 1094 54.72 19.56 2.13
C ALA A 1094 53.47 20.01 2.89
N LYS A 1095 53.68 20.69 4.02
CA LYS A 1095 52.65 21.47 4.71
C LYS A 1095 52.94 22.96 4.48
N PRO A 1096 51.95 23.78 4.10
CA PRO A 1096 50.53 23.45 4.07
C PRO A 1096 50.19 22.67 2.76
N GLY A 1097 51.03 22.72 1.71
CA GLY A 1097 50.93 21.85 0.53
C GLY A 1097 50.08 22.45 -0.59
N ILE A 1098 49.27 21.61 -1.24
CA ILE A 1098 48.42 21.96 -2.38
C ILE A 1098 46.96 22.03 -1.94
N ARG A 1099 46.27 23.14 -2.17
CA ARG A 1099 44.82 23.26 -1.94
C ARG A 1099 44.13 23.75 -3.18
N CYS A 1100 42.88 23.37 -3.38
CA CYS A 1100 42.03 23.96 -4.39
C CYS A 1100 40.65 24.31 -3.84
N VAL A 1101 40.03 25.29 -4.49
CA VAL A 1101 38.59 25.54 -4.40
C VAL A 1101 38.01 25.73 -5.78
N LYS A 1102 36.80 25.22 -6.00
CA LYS A 1102 36.00 25.43 -7.21
C LYS A 1102 34.64 25.99 -6.83
N LYS A 1103 34.23 27.10 -7.47
CA LYS A 1103 32.92 27.74 -7.32
C LYS A 1103 32.38 28.12 -8.70
N GLY A 1104 31.28 27.49 -9.11
CA GLY A 1104 30.81 27.56 -10.49
C GLY A 1104 31.87 27.04 -11.47
N ASP A 1105 32.19 27.86 -12.47
CA ASP A 1105 33.23 27.58 -13.47
C ASP A 1105 34.64 27.99 -13.02
N TRP A 1106 34.77 28.70 -11.90
CA TRP A 1106 36.06 29.18 -11.42
C TRP A 1106 36.72 28.15 -10.52
N LYS A 1107 38.01 27.89 -10.76
CA LYS A 1107 38.85 27.02 -9.93
C LYS A 1107 40.17 27.71 -9.60
N LEU A 1108 40.51 27.69 -8.32
CA LEU A 1108 41.79 28.16 -7.78
C LEU A 1108 42.58 26.96 -7.26
N ILE A 1109 43.87 26.90 -7.56
CA ILE A 1109 44.82 25.96 -6.95
C ILE A 1109 45.99 26.76 -6.38
N ARG A 1110 46.34 26.52 -5.11
CA ARG A 1110 47.49 27.14 -4.43
C ARG A 1110 48.47 26.07 -3.98
N TYR A 1111 49.75 26.35 -4.14
CA TYR A 1111 50.87 25.47 -3.78
C TYR A 1111 51.80 26.23 -2.83
N GLU A 1112 52.16 25.61 -1.72
CA GLU A 1112 53.19 26.14 -0.83
C GLU A 1112 54.02 25.04 -0.17
N SER A 1113 55.34 25.18 -0.27
CA SER A 1113 56.32 24.40 0.47
C SER A 1113 57.42 25.34 0.93
N ALA A 1114 57.50 25.60 2.23
CA ALA A 1114 58.55 26.42 2.80
C ALA A 1114 59.94 25.77 2.64
N GLU A 1115 60.01 24.44 2.77
CA GLU A 1115 61.24 23.66 2.63
C GLU A 1115 61.80 23.72 1.19
N GLU A 1116 60.92 23.61 0.19
CA GLU A 1116 61.31 23.60 -1.22
C GLU A 1116 61.21 24.98 -1.89
N GLY A 1117 60.86 26.02 -1.12
CA GLY A 1117 60.73 27.40 -1.62
C GLY A 1117 59.60 27.63 -2.63
N VAL A 1118 58.58 26.77 -2.64
CA VAL A 1118 57.48 26.80 -3.62
C VAL A 1118 56.39 27.75 -3.12
N ARG A 1119 55.95 28.68 -3.98
CA ARG A 1119 54.75 29.52 -3.80
C ARG A 1119 54.13 29.80 -5.16
N GLU A 1120 53.16 28.97 -5.55
CA GLU A 1120 52.52 29.07 -6.85
C GLU A 1120 51.00 29.17 -6.70
N THR A 1121 50.37 29.92 -7.60
CA THR A 1121 48.91 30.08 -7.63
C THR A 1121 48.43 29.94 -9.06
N GLN A 1122 47.33 29.23 -9.23
CA GLN A 1122 46.70 29.00 -10.52
C GLN A 1122 45.22 29.31 -10.44
N LEU A 1123 44.72 30.14 -11.35
CA LEU A 1123 43.31 30.48 -11.48
C LEU A 1123 42.84 30.10 -12.88
N PHE A 1124 41.76 29.33 -12.96
CA PHE A 1124 41.17 28.86 -14.21
C PHE A 1124 39.67 29.17 -14.24
N ASN A 1125 39.17 29.55 -15.41
CA ASN A 1125 37.77 29.43 -15.77
C ASN A 1125 37.61 28.13 -16.57
N LEU A 1126 36.99 27.11 -15.98
CA LEU A 1126 36.87 25.77 -16.54
C LEU A 1126 35.91 25.69 -17.73
N ALA A 1127 35.04 26.67 -17.95
CA ALA A 1127 34.23 26.73 -19.16
C ALA A 1127 35.08 27.11 -20.39
N GLU A 1128 36.08 27.98 -20.21
CA GLU A 1128 37.00 28.40 -21.28
C GLU A 1128 38.26 27.52 -21.36
N ASN A 1129 38.70 27.01 -20.21
CA ASN A 1129 39.91 26.19 -20.06
C ASN A 1129 39.60 24.87 -19.31
N PRO A 1130 38.81 23.95 -19.91
CA PRO A 1130 38.36 22.73 -19.25
C PRO A 1130 39.48 21.72 -18.95
N ASP A 1131 40.60 21.83 -19.66
CA ASP A 1131 41.78 20.98 -19.51
C ASP A 1131 42.86 21.60 -18.59
N GLU A 1132 42.58 22.77 -17.99
CA GLU A 1132 43.47 23.55 -17.09
C GLU A 1132 44.83 23.91 -17.74
N LEU A 1133 44.82 24.17 -19.04
CA LEU A 1133 46.02 24.41 -19.81
C LEU A 1133 46.81 25.63 -19.30
N LEU A 1134 48.12 25.43 -19.22
CA LEU A 1134 49.15 26.42 -18.92
C LEU A 1134 49.80 26.98 -20.19
N ALA A 1135 50.51 28.10 -20.06
CA ALA A 1135 51.29 28.71 -21.16
C ALA A 1135 52.26 27.72 -21.85
N ALA A 1136 52.78 26.72 -21.11
CA ALA A 1136 53.64 25.67 -21.68
C ALA A 1136 52.95 24.83 -22.78
N HIS A 1137 51.62 24.69 -22.76
CA HIS A 1137 50.88 23.93 -23.77
C HIS A 1137 50.78 24.65 -25.12
N HIS A 1138 51.04 25.96 -25.15
CA HIS A 1138 51.07 26.76 -26.38
C HIS A 1138 52.37 26.59 -27.16
N HIS A 1139 53.34 25.86 -26.63
CA HIS A 1139 54.62 25.65 -27.30
C HIS A 1139 54.43 24.82 -28.59
N PRO A 1140 55.01 25.22 -29.74
CA PRO A 1140 54.81 24.54 -31.02
C PRO A 1140 55.07 23.02 -31.00
N ASN A 1141 56.11 22.60 -30.26
CA ASN A 1141 56.41 21.17 -30.11
C ASN A 1141 55.31 20.40 -29.34
N VAL A 1142 54.65 21.02 -28.36
CA VAL A 1142 53.56 20.37 -27.62
C VAL A 1142 52.33 20.28 -28.51
N ILE A 1143 51.99 21.35 -29.24
CA ILE A 1143 50.89 21.37 -30.22
C ILE A 1143 51.09 20.29 -31.28
N ALA A 1144 52.32 20.12 -31.78
CA ALA A 1144 52.64 19.08 -32.76
C ALA A 1144 52.48 17.65 -32.19
N LEU A 1145 52.79 17.44 -30.91
CA LEU A 1145 52.68 16.14 -30.25
C LEU A 1145 51.23 15.78 -29.87
N THR A 1146 50.44 16.73 -29.39
CA THR A 1146 49.05 16.50 -28.95
C THR A 1146 48.04 16.64 -30.08
N GLY A 1147 48.40 17.36 -31.15
CA GLY A 1147 47.49 17.73 -32.24
C GLY A 1147 46.43 18.76 -31.82
N TYR A 1148 46.59 19.41 -30.66
CA TYR A 1148 45.63 20.37 -30.12
C TYR A 1148 46.26 21.77 -30.05
N THR A 1149 45.55 22.77 -30.58
CA THR A 1149 45.96 24.18 -30.54
C THR A 1149 45.12 24.93 -29.51
N PRO A 1150 45.69 25.35 -28.36
CA PRO A 1150 44.95 26.12 -27.36
C PRO A 1150 44.55 27.51 -27.86
N THR A 1151 43.44 28.04 -27.33
CA THR A 1151 43.05 29.44 -27.51
C THR A 1151 43.83 30.35 -26.56
N SER A 1152 43.89 31.65 -26.83
CA SER A 1152 44.67 32.61 -26.02
C SER A 1152 44.26 32.69 -24.55
N HIS A 1153 43.01 32.35 -24.21
CA HIS A 1153 42.48 32.40 -22.84
C HIS A 1153 42.69 31.08 -22.07
N GLN A 1154 43.18 30.02 -22.73
CA GLN A 1154 43.51 28.75 -22.09
C GLN A 1154 44.91 28.78 -21.46
N VAL A 1155 45.03 29.58 -20.41
CA VAL A 1155 46.25 29.77 -19.59
C VAL A 1155 45.89 29.90 -18.10
N ASN A 1156 46.90 29.99 -17.24
CA ASN A 1156 46.72 30.39 -15.83
C ASN A 1156 46.43 31.91 -15.77
N LEU A 1157 45.28 32.29 -15.22
CA LEU A 1157 44.80 33.68 -15.14
C LEU A 1157 45.22 34.42 -13.87
N SER A 1158 45.92 33.77 -12.93
CA SER A 1158 46.26 34.37 -11.63
C SER A 1158 47.16 35.60 -11.70
N SER A 1159 47.90 35.78 -12.80
CA SER A 1159 48.76 36.96 -13.03
C SER A 1159 48.11 38.01 -13.95
N ASP A 1160 46.92 37.75 -14.48
CA ASP A 1160 46.21 38.69 -15.35
C ASP A 1160 45.45 39.72 -14.49
N PRO A 1161 45.77 41.03 -14.62
CA PRO A 1161 45.16 42.07 -13.80
C PRO A 1161 43.64 42.19 -14.00
N ASN A 1162 43.08 41.75 -15.12
CA ASN A 1162 41.63 41.79 -15.36
C ASN A 1162 40.86 40.83 -14.45
N TYR A 1163 41.54 39.84 -13.85
CA TYR A 1163 40.94 38.84 -12.97
C TYR A 1163 41.39 38.99 -11.50
N ALA A 1164 42.05 40.10 -11.13
CA ALA A 1164 42.55 40.33 -9.78
C ALA A 1164 41.45 40.25 -8.70
N ASP A 1165 40.28 40.86 -8.96
CA ASP A 1165 39.13 40.79 -8.05
C ASP A 1165 38.60 39.36 -7.90
N LYS A 1166 38.56 38.61 -9.01
CA LYS A 1166 38.13 37.20 -9.01
C LYS A 1166 39.13 36.31 -8.26
N LEU A 1167 40.42 36.54 -8.44
CA LEU A 1167 41.47 35.85 -7.70
C LEU A 1167 41.30 36.08 -6.20
N HIS A 1168 41.14 37.34 -5.78
CA HIS A 1168 40.93 37.69 -4.38
C HIS A 1168 39.67 37.04 -3.79
N GLU A 1169 38.56 37.03 -4.53
CA GLU A 1169 37.34 36.31 -4.13
C GLU A 1169 37.63 34.82 -3.88
N MET A 1170 38.30 34.15 -4.82
CA MET A 1170 38.58 32.73 -4.73
C MET A 1170 39.58 32.39 -3.60
N GLU A 1171 40.55 33.28 -3.33
CA GLU A 1171 41.47 33.14 -2.20
C GLU A 1171 40.77 33.27 -0.85
N GLN A 1172 39.80 34.18 -0.76
CA GLN A 1172 38.98 34.32 0.45
C GLN A 1172 38.11 33.08 0.66
N ILE A 1173 37.46 32.58 -0.40
CA ILE A 1173 36.70 31.32 -0.36
C ILE A 1173 37.59 30.16 0.11
N LEU A 1174 38.83 30.09 -0.40
CA LEU A 1174 39.77 29.06 0.02
C LEU A 1174 40.06 29.13 1.53
N LEU A 1175 40.32 30.33 2.07
CA LEU A 1175 40.53 30.49 3.51
C LEU A 1175 39.29 30.06 4.32
N ASP A 1176 38.10 30.43 3.87
CA ASP A 1176 36.85 30.09 4.55
C ASP A 1176 36.59 28.57 4.53
N GLU A 1177 36.82 27.90 3.40
CA GLU A 1177 36.68 26.44 3.32
C GLU A 1177 37.75 25.69 4.13
N MET A 1178 38.98 26.23 4.22
CA MET A 1178 40.00 25.71 5.11
C MET A 1178 39.57 25.78 6.58
N ARG A 1179 38.81 26.81 6.99
CA ARG A 1179 38.22 26.90 8.33
C ARG A 1179 37.07 25.92 8.49
N ASN A 1180 36.13 25.90 7.53
CA ASN A 1180 34.93 25.06 7.56
C ASN A 1180 35.26 23.57 7.67
N HIS A 1181 36.35 23.13 7.02
CA HIS A 1181 36.79 21.74 7.03
C HIS A 1181 37.84 21.41 8.08
N PHE A 1182 38.14 22.32 9.00
CA PHE A 1182 39.18 22.13 10.01
C PHE A 1182 40.57 21.78 9.41
N ASP A 1183 40.95 22.40 8.29
CA ASP A 1183 42.31 22.24 7.73
C ASP A 1183 43.33 22.76 8.76
N PRO A 1184 44.25 21.91 9.26
CA PRO A 1184 45.18 22.28 10.33
C PRO A 1184 46.36 23.13 9.85
N TYR A 1185 46.50 23.39 8.54
CA TYR A 1185 47.67 24.11 8.01
C TYR A 1185 47.26 25.35 7.20
N ARG A 1186 47.80 26.53 7.51
CA ARG A 1186 47.55 27.79 6.78
C ARG A 1186 48.65 28.11 5.77
N PHE A 1187 48.31 28.81 4.69
CA PHE A 1187 49.26 29.40 3.76
C PHE A 1187 49.93 30.64 4.34
N SER A 1188 51.15 30.94 3.87
CA SER A 1188 51.82 32.19 4.20
C SER A 1188 50.96 33.41 3.82
N GLY A 1189 50.80 34.33 4.76
CA GLY A 1189 49.97 35.53 4.61
C GLY A 1189 48.49 35.35 4.97
N GLN A 1190 48.02 34.13 5.25
CA GLN A 1190 46.71 33.92 5.89
C GLN A 1190 46.78 34.22 7.39
N PRO A 1191 45.67 34.62 8.03
CA PRO A 1191 45.63 34.82 9.48
C PRO A 1191 45.94 33.50 10.21
N ASP A 1192 46.74 33.61 11.28
CA ASP A 1192 46.97 32.50 12.21
C ASP A 1192 45.77 32.43 13.18
N ASP A 1193 44.69 31.84 12.70
CA ASP A 1193 43.45 31.67 13.43
C ASP A 1193 43.38 30.32 14.17
N ALA A 1194 44.54 29.72 14.45
CA ALA A 1194 44.78 28.52 15.26
C ALA A 1194 43.49 27.73 15.55
N LEU A 1195 43.10 26.87 14.61
CA LEU A 1195 42.08 25.86 14.92
C LEU A 1195 42.67 24.96 16.00
N ASP A 1196 42.14 25.08 17.22
CA ASP A 1196 42.64 24.32 18.36
C ASP A 1196 42.35 22.83 18.14
N THR A 1197 43.34 22.12 17.60
CA THR A 1197 43.28 20.66 17.39
C THR A 1197 43.13 19.86 18.70
N THR A 1198 43.28 20.52 19.85
CA THR A 1198 43.10 19.96 21.21
C THR A 1198 41.79 20.39 21.88
N ASP A 1199 41.01 21.28 21.28
CA ASP A 1199 39.74 21.72 21.86
C ASP A 1199 38.73 20.57 21.84
N THR A 1200 38.29 20.18 23.04
CA THR A 1200 37.30 19.13 23.29
C THR A 1200 35.96 19.72 23.77
N SER A 1201 35.80 21.04 23.70
CA SER A 1201 34.69 21.75 24.36
C SER A 1201 33.48 22.05 23.47
N ASN A 1202 33.51 21.76 22.16
CA ASN A 1202 32.37 21.98 21.26
C ASN A 1202 32.01 20.75 20.41
N PRO A 1203 30.82 20.13 20.60
CA PRO A 1203 30.32 19.11 19.68
C PRO A 1203 29.90 19.73 18.34
N PRO A 1204 29.77 18.92 17.26
CA PRO A 1204 29.30 19.42 15.97
C PRO A 1204 27.89 19.99 16.12
N VAL A 1205 27.66 21.20 15.60
CA VAL A 1205 26.33 21.79 15.47
C VAL A 1205 25.54 20.95 14.46
N GLY A 1206 24.70 20.04 14.98
CA GLY A 1206 23.81 19.18 14.21
C GLY A 1206 22.53 19.84 13.71
N ASP A 1207 22.36 21.16 13.90
CA ASP A 1207 21.17 21.87 13.43
C ASP A 1207 21.51 23.14 12.67
N SER A 1208 20.96 23.22 11.45
CA SER A 1208 20.93 24.37 10.54
C SER A 1208 22.23 24.74 9.80
N VAL A 1209 22.31 24.26 8.56
CA VAL A 1209 22.64 25.21 7.48
C VAL A 1209 21.50 26.24 7.49
N PRO A 1210 21.74 27.53 7.76
CA PRO A 1210 20.69 28.51 7.65
C PRO A 1210 20.29 28.60 6.18
N ALA A 1211 19.10 28.09 5.86
CA ALA A 1211 18.35 28.58 4.73
C ALA A 1211 18.32 30.11 4.86
N ASN A 1212 18.88 30.80 3.88
CA ASN A 1212 19.07 32.25 3.87
C ASN A 1212 17.70 32.96 3.91
N LYS A 1213 17.10 33.04 5.09
CA LYS A 1213 15.90 33.80 5.45
C LYS A 1213 16.39 35.03 6.21
N HIS A 1214 16.78 36.10 5.50
CA HIS A 1214 16.75 37.48 5.99
C HIS A 1214 16.91 38.43 4.79
N ASN A 1215 15.83 38.57 3.99
CA ASN A 1215 15.57 39.84 3.31
C ASN A 1215 14.07 40.02 2.95
N ARG A 1216 13.21 39.76 3.94
CA ARG A 1216 11.87 40.38 3.97
C ARG A 1216 11.83 41.21 5.25
N ASP A 1217 11.49 42.48 5.07
CA ASP A 1217 11.29 43.52 6.08
C ASP A 1217 12.50 44.41 6.45
N ARG A 1218 13.00 45.15 5.44
CA ARG A 1218 13.35 46.58 5.60
C ARG A 1218 13.40 47.34 4.25
N LEU A 1219 12.23 47.45 3.64
CA LEU A 1219 11.63 48.72 3.19
C LEU A 1219 10.35 48.85 4.05
N ALA A 1220 10.49 49.05 5.36
CA ALA A 1220 10.42 50.39 5.93
C ALA A 1220 11.64 50.76 6.80
N LYS A 1221 12.34 51.79 6.31
CA LYS A 1221 13.43 52.63 6.88
C LYS A 1221 14.83 52.34 6.38
#